data_AF-A0A2G8S8U3-F1
#
_entry.id   AF-A0A2G8S8U3-F1
#
_cell.length_a   1.000
_cell.length_b   1.000
_cell.length_c   1.000
_cell.angle_alpha   90.00
_cell.angle_beta   90.00
_cell.angle_gamma   90.00
#
_symmetry.space_group_name_H-M   'P 1'
#
loop_
_entity.id
_entity.type
_entity.pdbx_description
1 polymer ?
#
loop_
_entity_poly.entity_id
_entity_poly.type
_entity_poly.pdbx_seq_one_letter_code
_entity_poly.pdbx_strand_id
1 'polypeptide(L)'
;MFDGVFTPELAARLSRLTLCLVCHDDDSDGEDDTADVAQLLWGGFLNTLISALRPLHNLTHLRLVVHCKLVKRPAGSATSLPYSHSESFVDTVRGPAFDFAGTADALVRTLPSLQYVFLTTCGSLVDRGENKSNSGRPSLREHERWNVGRAWRVANADLGQPQGTRKSTTTLPRTDGIRDEDEDPPRGRLVELHSDVSDTIIRNEELVLSDADEKFHSFLFADAAARAPHVRALCIRNWRPPPVQTLQAANQVNLCIVSLLAEIVNSCPRLVHVSISLDFNSIHDRPLLAAIAALRTLRSLTVTGWCTSTLRLLREVSSPICTLAISSLHELDPASLEEFLPRFAQTLEKLDLHNFRPCRNLVDDIMPGSPGFFRNHTQYPAVRSLSIGRCAGPPLLDHLQHLFPSLNDTLLVGGSDSALDTRAHEDIRAANLRAQDGSESPSHVWKKFDRVICTPSVLHLLALRCPIRHLMLDLDYYAREHSLRCAAEALRENPVPRLKLTLRCRRGMFDGVFTPELAARLSRLTLCLVYDNGNNDNQRPGTEDDAADVTQLLWSDLLNTVTSTLRPLHNVTHLRIVVCCKLVKRPAESESESESSGPSSTSARSLLYPYSESFVDAVRGPAFDFEGTAMAAALPSPALQYVFLTTRGALSFQRSAVHERWDVHRAWRVGDGAGRPASGTCGSISTDGMHAYDTDVDPPSGRLQLELVELHSDVAATIAKNEELVLSDADQGLLFPPIGTA
;
A
#
# COMPACT_ATOMS: atom_id res chain seq x y z
N MET A 1 -1.03 -5.77 1.66
CA MET A 1 -0.76 -6.94 2.56
C MET A 1 -0.12 -8.11 1.81
N PHE A 2 -0.51 -8.39 0.56
CA PHE A 2 0.06 -9.49 -0.23
C PHE A 2 0.86 -9.03 -1.46
N ASP A 3 1.16 -7.74 -1.56
CA ASP A 3 1.85 -7.17 -2.72
C ASP A 3 3.29 -7.67 -2.82
N GLY A 4 3.67 -8.06 -4.04
CA GLY A 4 4.97 -8.69 -4.30
C GLY A 4 5.12 -10.13 -3.81
N VAL A 5 4.14 -10.69 -3.07
CA VAL A 5 4.21 -12.08 -2.58
C VAL A 5 4.06 -13.08 -3.73
N PHE A 6 3.16 -12.80 -4.67
CA PHE A 6 2.92 -13.65 -5.85
C PHE A 6 3.56 -13.03 -7.10
N THR A 7 4.84 -13.29 -7.32
CA THR A 7 5.49 -12.89 -8.59
C THR A 7 4.82 -13.59 -9.78
N PRO A 8 4.88 -13.04 -11.00
CA PRO A 8 4.26 -13.66 -12.18
C PRO A 8 4.70 -15.12 -12.40
N GLU A 9 5.97 -15.44 -12.10
CA GLU A 9 6.52 -16.79 -12.23
C GLU A 9 5.96 -17.75 -11.18
N LEU A 10 5.75 -17.27 -9.95
CA LEU A 10 5.11 -18.06 -8.89
C LEU A 10 3.63 -18.26 -9.20
N ALA A 11 2.94 -17.19 -9.62
CA ALA A 11 1.52 -17.21 -9.98
C ALA A 11 1.20 -18.20 -11.11
N ALA A 12 2.08 -18.29 -12.10
CA ALA A 12 1.97 -19.24 -13.19
C ALA A 12 2.18 -20.71 -12.77
N ARG A 13 2.73 -21.00 -11.58
CA ARG A 13 3.09 -22.36 -11.16
C ARG A 13 2.35 -22.85 -9.92
N LEU A 14 1.75 -21.95 -9.15
CA LEU A 14 1.16 -22.28 -7.87
C LEU A 14 -0.20 -22.96 -8.06
N SER A 15 -0.27 -24.25 -7.76
CA SER A 15 -1.51 -25.05 -7.85
C SER A 15 -2.20 -25.31 -6.51
N ARG A 16 -1.47 -25.15 -5.40
CA ARG A 16 -1.98 -25.32 -4.04
C ARG A 16 -1.51 -24.14 -3.18
N LEU A 17 -2.43 -23.56 -2.41
CA LEU A 17 -2.14 -22.42 -1.54
C LEU A 17 -2.85 -22.59 -0.21
N THR A 18 -2.12 -22.29 0.85
CA THR A 18 -2.60 -22.29 2.22
C THR A 18 -2.28 -20.94 2.83
N LEU A 19 -3.30 -20.19 3.24
CA LEU A 19 -3.20 -18.86 3.83
C LEU A 19 -3.67 -18.89 5.27
N CYS A 20 -2.82 -18.43 6.17
CA CYS A 20 -3.16 -18.25 7.58
C CYS A 20 -3.13 -16.76 7.91
N LEU A 21 -4.23 -16.27 8.44
CA LEU A 21 -4.43 -14.88 8.84
C LEU A 21 -4.50 -14.84 10.35
N VAL A 22 -3.69 -14.00 10.98
CA VAL A 22 -3.59 -13.95 12.44
C VAL A 22 -3.93 -12.55 12.90
N CYS A 23 -5.05 -12.42 13.62
CA CYS A 23 -5.49 -11.20 14.28
C CYS A 23 -5.18 -11.33 15.77
N HIS A 24 -4.40 -10.41 16.34
CA HIS A 24 -4.07 -10.38 17.77
C HIS A 24 -4.30 -8.97 18.31
N ASP A 25 -4.98 -8.84 19.44
CA ASP A 25 -4.95 -7.58 20.22
C ASP A 25 -3.60 -7.49 20.92
N ASP A 26 -2.71 -6.63 20.43
CA ASP A 26 -1.44 -6.38 21.12
C ASP A 26 -1.68 -5.34 22.21
N ASP A 27 -1.54 -5.73 23.48
CA ASP A 27 -1.73 -4.90 24.68
C ASP A 27 -0.61 -3.85 24.85
N SER A 28 0.14 -3.52 23.79
CA SER A 28 1.20 -2.52 23.89
C SER A 28 0.63 -1.12 23.86
N ASP A 29 0.95 -0.34 24.90
CA ASP A 29 0.54 1.04 25.16
C ASP A 29 0.99 2.07 24.08
N GLY A 30 1.26 1.65 22.85
CA GLY A 30 1.40 2.53 21.68
C GLY A 30 0.00 2.89 21.18
N GLU A 31 -0.49 4.06 21.61
CA GLU A 31 -1.86 4.54 21.37
C GLU A 31 -2.28 4.73 19.89
N ASP A 32 -1.40 4.52 18.91
CA ASP A 32 -1.65 4.95 17.52
C ASP A 32 -1.99 3.84 16.51
N ASP A 33 -1.72 2.56 16.81
CA ASP A 33 -1.85 1.46 15.83
C ASP A 33 -3.18 0.67 15.90
N THR A 34 -4.10 1.05 16.79
CA THR A 34 -5.32 0.25 17.10
C THR A 34 -6.53 0.54 16.19
N ALA A 35 -6.40 1.47 15.25
CA ALA A 35 -7.53 2.02 14.50
C ALA A 35 -8.07 1.17 13.33
N ASP A 36 -7.22 0.48 12.54
CA ASP A 36 -7.72 -0.28 11.38
C ASP A 36 -8.26 -1.67 11.75
N VAL A 37 -7.67 -2.33 12.75
CA VAL A 37 -8.17 -3.62 13.23
C VAL A 37 -9.57 -3.41 13.84
N ALA A 38 -9.81 -2.24 14.46
CA ALA A 38 -11.10 -1.78 15.00
C ALA A 38 -12.24 -1.66 13.97
N GLN A 39 -11.93 -1.72 12.66
CA GLN A 39 -12.88 -1.46 11.57
C GLN A 39 -12.91 -2.57 10.52
N LEU A 40 -12.10 -3.61 10.70
CA LEU A 40 -11.81 -4.58 9.66
C LEU A 40 -13.07 -5.41 9.33
N LEU A 41 -13.94 -5.00 8.41
CA LEU A 41 -15.10 -5.82 8.04
C LEU A 41 -14.65 -7.03 7.20
N TRP A 42 -15.21 -8.21 7.49
CA TRP A 42 -14.90 -9.46 6.78
C TRP A 42 -15.04 -9.31 5.25
N GLY A 43 -16.10 -8.65 4.78
CA GLY A 43 -16.34 -8.46 3.34
C GLY A 43 -15.26 -7.59 2.65
N GLY A 44 -14.82 -6.51 3.29
CA GLY A 44 -13.74 -5.66 2.76
C GLY A 44 -12.40 -6.38 2.74
N PHE A 45 -12.13 -7.14 3.81
CA PHE A 45 -10.97 -8.02 3.88
C PHE A 45 -10.98 -9.08 2.77
N LEU A 46 -12.10 -9.79 2.59
CA LEU A 46 -12.27 -10.82 1.57
C LEU A 46 -12.04 -10.28 0.17
N ASN A 47 -12.56 -9.08 -0.15
CA ASN A 47 -12.33 -8.44 -1.46
C ASN A 47 -10.86 -8.12 -1.71
N THR A 48 -10.14 -7.70 -0.67
CA THR A 48 -8.69 -7.43 -0.75
C THR A 48 -7.92 -8.72 -1.00
N LEU A 49 -8.27 -9.78 -0.28
CA LEU A 49 -7.70 -11.12 -0.47
C LEU A 49 -7.97 -11.63 -1.89
N ILE A 50 -9.21 -11.56 -2.37
CA ILE A 50 -9.61 -11.95 -3.72
C ILE A 50 -8.79 -11.21 -4.78
N SER A 51 -8.61 -9.90 -4.61
CA SER A 51 -7.83 -9.08 -5.53
C SER A 51 -6.36 -9.53 -5.60
N ALA A 52 -5.78 -9.90 -4.46
CA ALA A 52 -4.42 -10.42 -4.37
C ALA A 52 -4.26 -11.83 -4.96
N LEU A 53 -5.30 -12.67 -4.88
CA LEU A 53 -5.27 -14.04 -5.41
C LEU A 53 -5.62 -14.11 -6.90
N ARG A 54 -6.28 -13.09 -7.47
CA ARG A 54 -6.68 -13.04 -8.88
C ARG A 54 -5.56 -13.42 -9.88
N PRO A 55 -4.28 -13.06 -9.68
CA PRO A 55 -3.21 -13.48 -10.58
C PRO A 55 -2.91 -14.98 -10.58
N LEU A 56 -3.41 -15.77 -9.63
CA LEU A 56 -3.09 -17.20 -9.46
C LEU A 56 -3.97 -18.11 -10.33
N HIS A 57 -3.86 -17.99 -11.65
CA HIS A 57 -4.72 -18.67 -12.62
C HIS A 57 -4.62 -20.21 -12.61
N ASN A 58 -3.57 -20.79 -12.01
CA ASN A 58 -3.39 -22.25 -11.94
C ASN A 58 -3.76 -22.85 -10.57
N LEU A 59 -4.33 -22.05 -9.66
CA LEU A 59 -4.65 -22.50 -8.31
C LEU A 59 -5.86 -23.45 -8.31
N THR A 60 -5.61 -24.70 -7.91
CA THR A 60 -6.61 -25.78 -7.84
C THR A 60 -7.11 -26.05 -6.43
N HIS A 61 -6.27 -25.80 -5.43
CA HIS A 61 -6.60 -26.00 -4.02
C HIS A 61 -6.28 -24.75 -3.22
N LEU A 62 -7.27 -24.23 -2.49
CA LEU A 62 -7.10 -23.09 -1.59
C LEU A 62 -7.57 -23.45 -0.18
N ARG A 63 -6.68 -23.32 0.80
CA ARG A 63 -7.06 -23.28 2.21
C ARG A 63 -6.88 -21.88 2.77
N LEU A 64 -7.92 -21.36 3.41
CA LEU A 64 -7.92 -20.09 4.13
C LEU A 64 -8.22 -20.34 5.61
N VAL A 65 -7.37 -19.86 6.49
CA VAL A 65 -7.54 -19.95 7.94
C VAL A 65 -7.48 -18.56 8.53
N VAL A 66 -8.50 -18.22 9.31
CA VAL A 66 -8.61 -16.98 10.06
C VAL A 66 -8.46 -17.30 11.54
N HIS A 67 -7.32 -16.95 12.11
CA HIS A 67 -7.01 -17.11 13.53
C HIS A 67 -7.16 -15.77 14.27
N CYS A 68 -7.99 -15.70 15.30
CA CYS A 68 -8.18 -14.48 16.10
C CYS A 68 -7.88 -14.72 17.58
N LYS A 69 -7.05 -13.86 18.19
CA LYS A 69 -6.84 -13.83 19.64
C LYS A 69 -7.17 -12.44 20.17
N LEU A 70 -8.27 -12.36 20.90
CA LEU A 70 -8.96 -11.10 21.19
C LEU A 70 -9.16 -10.94 22.68
N VAL A 71 -9.05 -9.71 23.20
CA VAL A 71 -9.27 -9.41 24.62
C VAL A 71 -10.66 -8.81 24.81
N LYS A 72 -11.53 -9.51 25.54
CA LYS A 72 -12.83 -9.02 25.99
C LYS A 72 -12.62 -8.00 27.12
N ARG A 73 -13.08 -6.76 26.90
CA ARG A 73 -13.12 -5.71 27.92
C ARG A 73 -14.47 -5.75 28.65
N PRO A 74 -14.51 -5.45 29.96
CA PRO A 74 -15.75 -5.45 30.72
C PRO A 74 -16.68 -4.33 30.22
N ALA A 75 -17.93 -4.70 29.89
CA ALA A 75 -18.97 -3.76 29.52
C ALA A 75 -19.25 -2.82 30.70
N GLY A 76 -18.99 -1.51 30.53
CA GLY A 76 -19.25 -0.47 31.54
C GLY A 76 -18.07 0.36 32.01
N SER A 77 -16.85 0.13 31.50
CA SER A 77 -15.72 1.05 31.75
C SER A 77 -15.88 2.31 30.89
N ALA A 78 -16.47 3.36 31.47
CA ALA A 78 -16.62 4.67 30.83
C ALA A 78 -15.28 5.40 30.57
N THR A 79 -14.16 4.82 30.99
CA THR A 79 -12.81 5.40 30.89
C THR A 79 -11.87 4.65 29.94
N SER A 80 -12.32 3.57 29.27
CA SER A 80 -11.44 2.82 28.37
C SER A 80 -11.60 3.27 26.92
N LEU A 81 -10.47 3.54 26.25
CA LEU A 81 -10.35 3.73 24.80
C LEU A 81 -11.14 2.66 24.01
N PRO A 82 -11.63 2.96 22.79
CA PRO A 82 -12.34 2.01 21.93
C PRO A 82 -11.53 0.71 21.70
N TYR A 83 -12.24 -0.39 21.37
CA TYR A 83 -11.61 -1.68 21.07
C TYR A 83 -10.58 -1.54 19.95
N SER A 84 -9.51 -2.34 20.02
CA SER A 84 -8.55 -2.51 18.93
C SER A 84 -9.10 -3.35 17.77
N HIS A 85 -10.31 -3.90 17.87
CA HIS A 85 -10.95 -4.71 16.82
C HIS A 85 -12.45 -4.41 16.68
N SER A 86 -13.00 -4.57 15.47
CA SER A 86 -14.43 -4.33 15.24
C SER A 86 -15.26 -5.45 15.87
N GLU A 87 -16.20 -5.13 16.76
CA GLU A 87 -17.13 -6.13 17.31
C GLU A 87 -17.85 -6.89 16.19
N SER A 88 -18.25 -6.18 15.12
CA SER A 88 -18.91 -6.80 13.96
C SER A 88 -17.99 -7.75 13.18
N PHE A 89 -16.69 -7.45 13.09
CA PHE A 89 -15.72 -8.37 12.50
C PHE A 89 -15.61 -9.63 13.32
N VAL A 90 -15.42 -9.48 14.63
CA VAL A 90 -15.28 -10.58 15.59
C VAL A 90 -16.52 -11.47 15.57
N ASP A 91 -17.70 -10.86 15.58
CA ASP A 91 -18.97 -11.57 15.48
C ASP A 91 -19.11 -12.27 14.13
N THR A 92 -18.60 -11.68 13.05
CA THR A 92 -18.62 -12.33 11.73
C THR A 92 -17.64 -13.52 11.66
N VAL A 93 -16.44 -13.42 12.24
CA VAL A 93 -15.43 -14.50 12.17
C VAL A 93 -15.62 -15.58 13.25
N ARG A 94 -16.49 -15.33 14.24
CA ARG A 94 -16.96 -16.33 15.20
C ARG A 94 -17.71 -17.44 14.46
N GLY A 95 -17.26 -18.68 14.69
CA GLY A 95 -17.62 -19.86 13.92
C GLY A 95 -19.10 -20.06 13.52
N PRO A 96 -20.11 -19.77 14.37
CA PRO A 96 -21.51 -19.96 14.01
C PRO A 96 -22.07 -18.90 13.04
N ALA A 97 -21.51 -17.69 13.03
CA ALA A 97 -21.99 -16.54 12.27
C ALA A 97 -21.20 -16.28 10.98
N PHE A 98 -20.07 -16.97 10.79
CA PHE A 98 -19.25 -16.85 9.60
C PHE A 98 -19.95 -17.44 8.37
N ASP A 99 -20.13 -16.61 7.34
CA ASP A 99 -20.68 -17.02 6.05
C ASP A 99 -19.65 -17.80 5.23
N PHE A 100 -19.49 -19.06 5.62
CA PHE A 100 -18.66 -20.07 4.99
C PHE A 100 -19.00 -20.26 3.51
N ALA A 101 -20.28 -20.40 3.17
CA ALA A 101 -20.73 -20.70 1.81
C ALA A 101 -20.56 -19.51 0.87
N GLY A 102 -20.99 -18.31 1.28
CA GLY A 102 -20.82 -17.10 0.48
C GLY A 102 -19.34 -16.73 0.28
N THR A 103 -18.51 -16.96 1.29
CA THR A 103 -17.05 -16.78 1.17
C THR A 103 -16.45 -17.75 0.14
N ALA A 104 -16.80 -19.04 0.20
CA ALA A 104 -16.31 -20.04 -0.75
C ALA A 104 -16.75 -19.73 -2.18
N ASP A 105 -18.00 -19.31 -2.35
CA ASP A 105 -18.60 -18.94 -3.63
C ASP A 105 -17.91 -17.71 -4.25
N ALA A 106 -17.60 -16.69 -3.44
CA ALA A 106 -16.83 -15.53 -3.89
C ALA A 106 -15.40 -15.90 -4.35
N LEU A 107 -14.74 -16.82 -3.64
CA LEU A 107 -13.39 -17.29 -3.98
C LEU A 107 -13.40 -18.11 -5.29
N VAL A 108 -14.34 -19.03 -5.45
CA VAL A 108 -14.47 -19.87 -6.65
C VAL A 108 -14.83 -19.04 -7.88
N ARG A 109 -15.73 -18.06 -7.75
CA ARG A 109 -16.04 -17.13 -8.85
C ARG A 109 -14.82 -16.38 -9.37
N THR A 110 -13.85 -16.10 -8.50
CA THR A 110 -12.68 -15.30 -8.86
C THR A 110 -11.50 -16.16 -9.34
N LEU A 111 -11.47 -17.44 -8.97
CA LEU A 111 -10.38 -18.36 -9.26
C LEU A 111 -10.92 -19.51 -10.13
N PRO A 112 -10.91 -19.36 -11.47
CA PRO A 112 -11.62 -20.28 -12.37
C PRO A 112 -11.05 -21.71 -12.38
N SER A 113 -9.79 -21.89 -11.97
CA SER A 113 -9.13 -23.19 -11.90
C SER A 113 -9.33 -23.90 -10.56
N LEU A 114 -10.04 -23.27 -9.62
CA LEU A 114 -10.18 -23.76 -8.25
C LEU A 114 -11.11 -24.97 -8.23
N GLN A 115 -10.61 -26.10 -7.72
CA GLN A 115 -11.34 -27.35 -7.59
C GLN A 115 -11.78 -27.61 -6.15
N TYR A 116 -11.00 -27.15 -5.18
CA TYR A 116 -11.25 -27.35 -3.76
C TYR A 116 -11.00 -26.07 -2.96
N VAL A 117 -11.93 -25.78 -2.06
CA VAL A 117 -11.82 -24.65 -1.11
C VAL A 117 -12.03 -25.17 0.30
N PHE A 118 -11.11 -24.81 1.19
CA PHE A 118 -11.16 -25.14 2.62
C PHE A 118 -11.12 -23.84 3.41
N LEU A 119 -12.12 -23.59 4.22
CA LEU A 119 -12.21 -22.41 5.07
C LEU A 119 -12.18 -22.84 6.52
N THR A 120 -11.37 -22.19 7.35
CA THR A 120 -11.36 -22.40 8.81
C THR A 120 -11.35 -21.05 9.51
N THR A 121 -12.18 -20.89 10.53
CA THR A 121 -12.06 -19.82 11.50
C THR A 121 -11.74 -20.42 12.86
N CYS A 122 -10.72 -19.91 13.52
CA CYS A 122 -10.34 -20.33 14.86
C CYS A 122 -9.91 -19.14 15.70
N GLY A 123 -9.95 -19.30 17.01
CA GLY A 123 -9.55 -18.21 17.88
C GLY A 123 -9.90 -18.42 19.34
N SER A 124 -9.47 -17.46 20.14
CA SER A 124 -9.78 -17.37 21.56
C SER A 124 -10.12 -15.92 21.92
N LEU A 125 -11.19 -15.75 22.68
CA LEU A 125 -11.54 -14.52 23.35
C LEU A 125 -11.10 -14.64 24.82
N VAL A 126 -10.33 -13.68 25.32
CA VAL A 126 -9.80 -13.69 26.70
C VAL A 126 -10.33 -12.49 27.49
N ASP A 127 -10.85 -12.72 28.69
CA ASP A 127 -11.23 -11.67 29.66
C ASP A 127 -10.00 -11.13 30.39
N ARG A 128 -9.93 -9.82 30.55
CA ARG A 128 -8.97 -9.15 31.43
C ARG A 128 -9.44 -9.26 32.88
N GLY A 129 -8.82 -10.15 33.65
CA GLY A 129 -9.12 -10.34 35.06
C GLY A 129 -8.75 -9.11 35.91
N GLU A 130 -9.62 -8.79 36.88
CA GLU A 130 -9.45 -7.64 37.79
C GLU A 130 -8.20 -7.76 38.68
N ASN A 131 -7.79 -8.99 38.99
CA ASN A 131 -6.59 -9.24 39.77
C ASN A 131 -5.35 -9.05 38.89
N LYS A 132 -4.57 -8.01 39.22
CA LYS A 132 -3.19 -7.87 38.76
C LYS A 132 -2.40 -9.07 39.29
N SER A 133 -1.73 -9.78 38.39
CA SER A 133 -0.72 -10.76 38.77
C SER A 133 0.43 -10.06 39.51
N ASN A 134 1.29 -10.83 40.21
CA ASN A 134 2.47 -10.30 40.90
C ASN A 134 3.42 -9.51 39.99
N SER A 135 3.29 -9.60 38.66
CA SER A 135 4.05 -8.82 37.67
C SER A 135 3.40 -7.48 37.30
N GLY A 136 2.35 -7.05 38.01
CA GLY A 136 1.61 -5.81 37.71
C GLY A 136 0.72 -5.87 36.47
N ARG A 137 0.76 -6.97 35.71
CA ARG A 137 -0.08 -7.20 34.53
C ARG A 137 -1.40 -7.87 34.92
N PRO A 138 -2.54 -7.47 34.32
CA PRO A 138 -3.80 -8.15 34.54
C PRO A 138 -3.71 -9.62 34.11
N SER A 139 -4.31 -10.52 34.88
CA SER A 139 -4.42 -11.93 34.49
C SER A 139 -5.41 -12.09 33.33
N LEU A 140 -5.00 -12.70 32.21
CA LEU A 140 -5.91 -13.00 31.10
C LEU A 140 -6.57 -14.37 31.36
N ARG A 141 -7.90 -14.43 31.35
CA ARG A 141 -8.67 -15.69 31.44
C ARG A 141 -9.36 -15.96 30.11
N GLU A 142 -9.21 -17.15 29.55
CA GLU A 142 -9.92 -17.51 28.32
C GLU A 142 -11.44 -17.57 28.56
N HIS A 143 -12.19 -16.72 27.87
CA HIS A 143 -13.65 -16.61 27.94
C HIS A 143 -14.33 -17.59 26.97
N GLU A 144 -13.83 -17.64 25.75
CA GLU A 144 -14.40 -18.41 24.65
C GLU A 144 -13.28 -18.89 23.72
N ARG A 145 -13.39 -20.10 23.19
CA ARG A 145 -12.50 -20.62 22.15
C ARG A 145 -13.34 -21.24 21.06
N TRP A 146 -13.01 -20.96 19.80
CA TRP A 146 -13.68 -21.57 18.66
C TRP A 146 -12.68 -22.12 17.65
N ASN A 147 -13.13 -23.13 16.92
CA ASN A 147 -12.42 -23.72 15.80
C ASN A 147 -13.46 -24.41 14.89
N VAL A 148 -13.82 -23.76 13.80
CA VAL A 148 -14.85 -24.22 12.87
C VAL A 148 -14.28 -24.19 11.46
N GLY A 149 -14.45 -25.28 10.71
CA GLY A 149 -14.02 -25.35 9.32
C GLY A 149 -15.06 -26.04 8.44
N ARG A 150 -15.09 -25.64 7.18
CA ARG A 150 -15.93 -26.21 6.13
C ARG A 150 -15.17 -26.26 4.81
N ALA A 151 -15.59 -27.16 3.93
CA ALA A 151 -14.90 -27.39 2.66
C ALA A 151 -15.87 -27.65 1.53
N TRP A 152 -15.50 -27.26 0.32
CA TRP A 152 -16.28 -27.46 -0.89
C TRP A 152 -15.41 -28.00 -2.02
N ARG A 153 -16.03 -28.83 -2.85
CA ARG A 153 -15.55 -29.19 -4.17
C ARG A 153 -16.35 -28.42 -5.21
N VAL A 154 -15.67 -27.92 -6.24
CA VAL A 154 -16.30 -27.26 -7.40
C VAL A 154 -16.70 -28.32 -8.42
N ALA A 155 -17.98 -28.36 -8.79
CA ALA A 155 -18.47 -29.25 -9.83
C ALA A 155 -18.13 -28.69 -11.22
N ASN A 156 -17.29 -29.41 -11.97
CA ASN A 156 -17.06 -29.13 -13.39
C ASN A 156 -18.05 -29.94 -14.24
N ALA A 157 -18.77 -29.26 -15.13
CA ALA A 157 -19.70 -29.90 -16.08
C ALA A 157 -18.99 -30.71 -17.19
N ASP A 158 -17.66 -30.58 -17.34
CA ASP A 158 -16.93 -31.05 -18.54
C ASP A 158 -16.19 -32.41 -18.36
N LEU A 159 -16.70 -33.33 -17.54
CA LEU A 159 -16.31 -34.74 -17.61
C LEU A 159 -17.49 -35.58 -18.07
N GLY A 160 -17.67 -35.60 -19.39
CA GLY A 160 -18.52 -36.55 -20.09
C GLY A 160 -18.27 -37.97 -19.59
N GLN A 161 -19.38 -38.68 -19.34
CA GLN A 161 -19.43 -40.10 -19.05
C GLN A 161 -18.46 -40.90 -19.96
N PRO A 162 -17.72 -41.88 -19.41
CA PRO A 162 -17.02 -42.83 -20.24
C PRO A 162 -18.04 -43.65 -21.04
N GLN A 163 -18.01 -43.51 -22.37
CA GLN A 163 -18.71 -44.41 -23.29
C GLN A 163 -18.21 -45.85 -23.07
N GLY A 164 -18.97 -46.61 -22.28
CA GLY A 164 -18.80 -48.04 -22.09
C GLY A 164 -19.84 -48.82 -22.87
N THR A 165 -19.45 -49.30 -24.05
CA THR A 165 -19.89 -50.56 -24.68
C THR A 165 -21.39 -50.82 -24.89
N ARG A 166 -21.79 -50.72 -26.17
CA ARG A 166 -22.81 -51.54 -26.84
C ARG A 166 -22.88 -52.98 -26.28
N LYS A 167 -24.07 -53.39 -25.84
CA LYS A 167 -24.61 -54.73 -26.10
C LYS A 167 -26.12 -54.66 -26.34
N SER A 168 -26.51 -55.10 -27.53
CA SER A 168 -27.88 -55.40 -27.93
C SER A 168 -28.49 -56.48 -27.05
N THR A 169 -29.74 -56.29 -26.62
CA THR A 169 -30.79 -57.32 -26.72
C THR A 169 -32.19 -56.68 -26.57
N THR A 170 -33.06 -57.15 -27.45
CA THR A 170 -34.45 -56.82 -27.73
C THR A 170 -35.43 -57.14 -26.58
N THR A 171 -36.52 -56.36 -26.47
CA THR A 171 -37.99 -56.71 -26.49
C THR A 171 -38.88 -56.14 -25.34
N LEU A 172 -39.59 -55.01 -25.62
CA LEU A 172 -40.99 -54.56 -25.32
C LEU A 172 -41.69 -54.75 -23.91
N PRO A 173 -42.81 -54.03 -23.58
CA PRO A 173 -43.06 -52.57 -23.54
C PRO A 173 -43.93 -52.07 -22.32
N ARG A 174 -44.08 -50.72 -22.18
CA ARG A 174 -45.12 -49.92 -21.45
C ARG A 174 -44.99 -49.84 -19.91
N THR A 175 -45.12 -48.69 -19.20
CA THR A 175 -46.01 -47.51 -19.33
C THR A 175 -45.42 -46.23 -18.68
N ASP A 176 -45.74 -45.06 -19.26
CA ASP A 176 -46.06 -43.72 -18.70
C ASP A 176 -45.62 -43.38 -17.26
N GLY A 177 -45.05 -42.23 -16.90
CA GLY A 177 -44.88 -40.93 -17.56
C GLY A 177 -44.33 -39.92 -16.54
N ILE A 178 -44.26 -38.65 -16.95
CA ILE A 178 -43.74 -37.44 -16.26
C ILE A 178 -42.26 -37.14 -16.58
N ARG A 179 -42.13 -36.32 -17.63
CA ARG A 179 -40.98 -35.45 -17.90
C ARG A 179 -41.10 -34.26 -16.95
N ASP A 180 -40.04 -33.99 -16.19
CA ASP A 180 -39.67 -32.63 -15.79
C ASP A 180 -38.24 -32.39 -16.28
N GLU A 181 -37.99 -31.14 -16.59
CA GLU A 181 -37.06 -30.64 -17.59
C GLU A 181 -35.58 -30.81 -17.21
N ASP A 182 -34.78 -31.17 -18.22
CA ASP A 182 -33.33 -31.00 -18.28
C ASP A 182 -32.99 -29.51 -18.13
N GLU A 183 -32.64 -29.07 -16.92
CA GLU A 183 -31.71 -27.95 -16.74
C GLU A 183 -30.31 -28.52 -16.47
N ASP A 184 -29.41 -28.36 -17.45
CA ASP A 184 -27.98 -28.51 -17.23
C ASP A 184 -27.55 -27.67 -16.01
N PRO A 185 -26.87 -28.24 -15.00
CA PRO A 185 -26.51 -27.48 -13.82
C PRO A 185 -25.53 -26.35 -14.20
N PRO A 186 -25.70 -25.13 -13.65
CA PRO A 186 -24.80 -24.03 -13.94
C PRO A 186 -23.36 -24.38 -13.56
N ARG A 187 -22.41 -24.03 -14.45
CA ARG A 187 -20.97 -24.13 -14.20
C ARG A 187 -20.62 -23.52 -12.84
N GLY A 188 -19.83 -24.22 -12.03
CA GLY A 188 -19.31 -23.70 -10.76
C GLY A 188 -20.14 -24.01 -9.52
N ARG A 189 -21.08 -24.96 -9.58
CA ARG A 189 -21.85 -25.39 -8.39
C ARG A 189 -20.93 -25.93 -7.30
N LEU A 190 -21.01 -25.35 -6.10
CA LEU A 190 -20.29 -25.82 -4.92
C LEU A 190 -21.00 -27.04 -4.30
N VAL A 191 -20.22 -28.09 -4.04
CA VAL A 191 -20.66 -29.26 -3.29
C VAL A 191 -19.90 -29.29 -1.97
N GLU A 192 -20.60 -29.05 -0.86
CA GLU A 192 -20.00 -29.13 0.48
C GLU A 192 -19.51 -30.57 0.75
N LEU A 193 -18.29 -30.67 1.27
CA LEU A 193 -17.65 -31.94 1.58
C LEU A 193 -17.92 -32.31 3.05
N HIS A 194 -18.14 -33.58 3.31
CA HIS A 194 -18.21 -34.09 4.67
C HIS A 194 -16.84 -33.94 5.38
N SER A 195 -16.84 -33.75 6.69
CA SER A 195 -15.64 -33.37 7.46
C SER A 195 -14.50 -34.39 7.32
N ASP A 196 -14.80 -35.68 7.38
CA ASP A 196 -13.82 -36.78 7.20
C ASP A 196 -13.19 -36.80 5.79
N VAL A 197 -13.98 -36.52 4.74
CA VAL A 197 -13.53 -36.40 3.36
C VAL A 197 -12.66 -35.15 3.22
N SER A 198 -13.08 -34.03 3.81
CA SER A 198 -12.30 -32.79 3.80
C SER A 198 -10.97 -32.94 4.53
N ASP A 199 -10.94 -33.62 5.68
CA ASP A 199 -9.72 -33.92 6.43
C ASP A 199 -8.81 -34.87 5.67
N THR A 200 -9.37 -35.86 4.98
CA THR A 200 -8.62 -36.78 4.13
C THR A 200 -7.99 -36.05 2.96
N ILE A 201 -8.71 -35.14 2.30
CA ILE A 201 -8.17 -34.32 1.20
C ILE A 201 -7.15 -33.32 1.74
N ILE A 202 -7.41 -32.64 2.85
CA ILE A 202 -6.45 -31.73 3.48
C ILE A 202 -5.15 -32.46 3.84
N ARG A 203 -5.23 -33.70 4.34
CA ARG A 203 -4.05 -34.53 4.66
C ARG A 203 -3.34 -35.01 3.40
N ASN A 204 -4.07 -35.49 2.39
CA ASN A 204 -3.52 -36.04 1.15
C ASN A 204 -2.95 -34.97 0.22
N GLU A 205 -3.55 -33.77 0.22
CA GLU A 205 -3.15 -32.61 -0.59
C GLU A 205 -2.27 -31.62 0.21
N GLU A 206 -1.84 -32.02 1.40
CA GLU A 206 -0.88 -31.32 2.26
C GLU A 206 -1.28 -29.89 2.69
N LEU A 207 -2.57 -29.62 2.85
CA LEU A 207 -3.09 -28.29 3.20
C LEU A 207 -3.19 -28.08 4.72
N VAL A 208 -2.35 -28.66 5.56
CA VAL A 208 -2.53 -28.65 7.04
C VAL A 208 -2.14 -27.29 7.66
N LEU A 209 -2.99 -26.68 8.49
CA LEU A 209 -2.68 -25.46 9.23
C LEU A 209 -2.96 -25.61 10.71
N SER A 210 -2.16 -24.91 11.51
CA SER A 210 -2.42 -24.69 12.92
C SER A 210 -1.77 -23.29 13.35
N ASP A 211 -2.12 -22.64 14.51
CA ASP A 211 -1.51 -21.45 15.24
C ASP A 211 -0.03 -21.03 14.98
N ALA A 212 0.08 -19.76 14.59
CA ALA A 212 1.08 -19.19 13.69
C ALA A 212 2.53 -19.67 13.73
N ASP A 213 3.27 -19.58 14.84
CA ASP A 213 4.73 -19.83 14.83
C ASP A 213 5.07 -21.30 15.08
N GLU A 214 4.49 -21.88 16.13
CA GLU A 214 4.63 -23.32 16.44
C GLU A 214 4.08 -24.18 15.32
N LYS A 215 3.18 -23.64 14.50
CA LYS A 215 2.45 -24.45 13.55
C LYS A 215 2.65 -24.06 12.10
N PHE A 216 3.24 -22.90 11.79
CA PHE A 216 4.07 -22.82 10.59
C PHE A 216 5.27 -23.76 10.72
N HIS A 217 5.92 -23.78 11.89
CA HIS A 217 6.93 -24.79 12.20
C HIS A 217 6.34 -26.21 12.04
N SER A 218 5.25 -26.56 12.74
CA SER A 218 4.65 -27.90 12.61
C SER A 218 4.21 -28.23 11.18
N PHE A 219 3.67 -27.27 10.42
CA PHE A 219 3.36 -27.45 8.99
C PHE A 219 4.62 -27.73 8.18
N LEU A 220 5.65 -26.92 8.34
CA LEU A 220 6.90 -27.08 7.63
C LEU A 220 7.53 -28.44 7.94
N PHE A 221 7.59 -28.81 9.22
CA PHE A 221 8.27 -30.01 9.69
C PHE A 221 7.44 -31.30 9.64
N ALA A 222 6.13 -31.22 9.40
CA ALA A 222 5.33 -32.41 9.09
C ALA A 222 5.78 -33.11 7.80
N ASP A 223 6.36 -32.37 6.84
CA ASP A 223 7.17 -32.91 5.74
C ASP A 223 8.21 -31.87 5.30
N ALA A 224 9.28 -31.73 6.09
CA ALA A 224 10.33 -30.74 5.83
C ALA A 224 11.00 -30.96 4.46
N ALA A 225 11.17 -32.22 4.05
CA ALA A 225 11.84 -32.56 2.81
C ALA A 225 11.04 -32.10 1.59
N ALA A 226 9.71 -32.24 1.63
CA ALA A 226 8.84 -31.73 0.58
C ALA A 226 8.69 -30.20 0.66
N ARG A 227 8.46 -29.63 1.84
CA ARG A 227 7.95 -28.25 1.99
C ARG A 227 9.04 -27.19 2.05
N ALA A 228 10.10 -27.44 2.81
CA ALA A 228 11.12 -26.43 3.06
C ALA A 228 11.88 -25.95 1.81
N PRO A 229 12.12 -26.80 0.79
CA PRO A 229 12.66 -26.35 -0.50
C PRO A 229 11.75 -25.43 -1.30
N HIS A 230 10.49 -25.21 -0.91
CA HIS A 230 9.55 -24.29 -1.57
C HIS A 230 9.43 -22.93 -0.89
N VAL A 231 9.87 -22.79 0.36
CA VAL A 231 9.86 -21.50 1.06
C VAL A 231 10.93 -20.58 0.44
N ARG A 232 10.52 -19.36 0.07
CA ARG A 232 11.38 -18.36 -0.60
C ARG A 232 11.47 -17.04 0.16
N ALA A 233 10.47 -16.72 0.96
CA ALA A 233 10.41 -15.50 1.74
C ALA A 233 9.95 -15.83 3.16
N LEU A 234 10.52 -15.12 4.14
CA LEU A 234 10.11 -15.20 5.54
C LEU A 234 10.01 -13.79 6.11
N CYS A 235 8.90 -13.48 6.77
CA CYS A 235 8.63 -12.18 7.37
C CYS A 235 8.33 -12.38 8.86
N ILE A 236 9.21 -11.89 9.72
CA ILE A 236 9.15 -12.01 11.18
C ILE A 236 8.87 -10.61 11.73
N ARG A 237 7.60 -10.25 11.87
CA ARG A 237 7.15 -8.96 12.41
C ARG A 237 6.70 -9.11 13.85
N ASN A 238 6.70 -7.99 14.58
CA ASN A 238 6.20 -7.88 15.95
C ASN A 238 6.90 -8.85 16.93
N TRP A 239 8.13 -9.26 16.63
CA TRP A 239 8.95 -10.02 17.56
C TRP A 239 9.34 -9.12 18.74
N ARG A 240 8.63 -9.28 19.85
CA ARG A 240 8.94 -8.61 21.11
C ARG A 240 9.29 -9.67 22.15
N PRO A 241 10.58 -9.91 22.44
CA PRO A 241 10.92 -10.72 23.59
C PRO A 241 10.34 -10.03 24.83
N PRO A 242 9.66 -10.75 25.75
CA PRO A 242 9.12 -10.14 26.94
C PRO A 242 10.24 -9.48 27.76
N PRO A 243 9.95 -8.36 28.45
CA PRO A 243 10.97 -7.61 29.16
C PRO A 243 11.67 -8.49 30.19
N VAL A 244 13.01 -8.31 30.26
CA VAL A 244 14.01 -8.97 31.13
C VAL A 244 13.60 -9.01 32.62
N GLN A 245 12.57 -8.29 33.05
CA GLN A 245 12.14 -8.27 34.44
C GLN A 245 11.17 -9.41 34.82
N THR A 246 10.69 -10.23 33.86
CA THR A 246 9.77 -11.37 34.12
C THR A 246 10.44 -12.76 34.04
N LEU A 247 11.77 -12.81 34.12
CA LEU A 247 12.64 -13.93 33.71
C LEU A 247 12.61 -15.24 34.52
N GLN A 248 11.79 -15.44 35.55
CA GLN A 248 11.84 -16.74 36.26
C GLN A 248 10.88 -17.82 35.73
N ALA A 249 9.74 -17.44 35.16
CA ALA A 249 8.79 -18.39 34.55
C ALA A 249 8.72 -18.30 33.01
N ALA A 250 9.06 -17.13 32.43
CA ALA A 250 8.97 -16.90 30.99
C ALA A 250 10.20 -17.40 30.18
N ASN A 251 11.26 -17.86 30.85
CA ASN A 251 12.49 -18.28 30.16
C ASN A 251 12.28 -19.48 29.23
N GLN A 252 11.39 -20.40 29.58
CA GLN A 252 11.27 -21.67 28.85
C GLN A 252 10.47 -21.54 27.55
N VAL A 253 9.42 -20.70 27.54
CA VAL A 253 8.56 -20.51 26.36
C VAL A 253 9.24 -19.66 25.28
N ASN A 254 9.99 -18.61 25.66
CA ASN A 254 10.65 -17.73 24.67
C ASN A 254 11.90 -18.34 24.05
N LEU A 255 12.66 -19.14 24.82
CA LEU A 255 13.75 -19.96 24.27
C LEU A 255 13.22 -20.96 23.23
N CYS A 256 11.97 -21.42 23.36
CA CYS A 256 11.32 -22.28 22.38
C CYS A 256 11.13 -21.54 21.05
N ILE A 257 10.52 -20.34 21.04
CA ILE A 257 10.17 -19.66 19.78
C ILE A 257 11.40 -19.26 18.95
N VAL A 258 12.45 -18.72 19.58
CA VAL A 258 13.67 -18.38 18.83
C VAL A 258 14.32 -19.62 18.24
N SER A 259 14.30 -20.73 18.98
CA SER A 259 14.80 -22.01 18.49
C SER A 259 13.98 -22.52 17.31
N LEU A 260 12.65 -22.42 17.37
CA LEU A 260 11.74 -22.78 16.28
C LEU A 260 11.99 -21.93 15.03
N LEU A 261 12.13 -20.61 15.17
CA LEU A 261 12.42 -19.71 14.04
C LEU A 261 13.80 -20.01 13.44
N ALA A 262 14.82 -20.25 14.28
CA ALA A 262 16.13 -20.65 13.81
C ALA A 262 16.08 -22.00 13.05
N GLU A 263 15.29 -22.95 13.53
CA GLU A 263 15.09 -24.25 12.88
C GLU A 263 14.39 -24.10 11.53
N ILE A 264 13.34 -23.27 11.45
CA ILE A 264 12.65 -22.91 10.20
C ILE A 264 13.67 -22.36 9.18
N VAL A 265 14.47 -21.37 9.59
CA VAL A 265 15.45 -20.74 8.71
C VAL A 265 16.50 -21.75 8.23
N ASN A 266 17.04 -22.56 9.15
CA ASN A 266 18.01 -23.61 8.82
C ASN A 266 17.45 -24.67 7.87
N SER A 267 16.15 -24.95 7.98
CA SER A 267 15.49 -25.97 7.15
C SER A 267 15.07 -25.45 5.78
N CYS A 268 15.03 -24.13 5.57
CA CYS A 268 14.66 -23.49 4.31
C CYS A 268 15.89 -22.94 3.55
N PRO A 269 16.73 -23.78 2.93
CA PRO A 269 18.00 -23.37 2.33
C PRO A 269 17.85 -22.51 1.06
N ARG A 270 16.61 -22.31 0.58
CA ARG A 270 16.28 -21.52 -0.61
C ARG A 270 15.59 -20.21 -0.26
N LEU A 271 15.65 -19.76 0.99
CA LEU A 271 15.18 -18.43 1.37
C LEU A 271 15.96 -17.35 0.61
N VAL A 272 15.23 -16.52 -0.12
CA VAL A 272 15.74 -15.41 -0.93
C VAL A 272 15.45 -14.07 -0.26
N HIS A 273 14.34 -13.98 0.48
CA HIS A 273 13.90 -12.76 1.16
C HIS A 273 13.69 -13.02 2.65
N VAL A 274 14.25 -12.17 3.50
CA VAL A 274 13.99 -12.19 4.95
C VAL A 274 13.67 -10.77 5.41
N SER A 275 12.57 -10.60 6.14
CA SER A 275 12.23 -9.38 6.86
C SER A 275 12.15 -9.69 8.35
N ILE A 276 12.78 -8.89 9.20
CA ILE A 276 12.82 -9.13 10.65
C ILE A 276 12.77 -7.82 11.45
N SER A 277 12.02 -7.78 12.55
CA SER A 277 12.07 -6.70 13.55
C SER A 277 12.97 -7.05 14.73
N LEU A 278 13.89 -6.15 15.06
CA LEU A 278 14.90 -6.26 16.10
C LEU A 278 14.87 -5.00 16.97
N ASP A 279 13.81 -4.84 17.75
CA ASP A 279 13.57 -3.62 18.53
C ASP A 279 14.42 -3.57 19.82
N PHE A 280 14.92 -4.71 20.30
CA PHE A 280 15.68 -4.81 21.56
C PHE A 280 16.89 -5.73 21.45
N ASN A 281 17.93 -5.42 22.22
CA ASN A 281 19.08 -6.30 22.39
C ASN A 281 18.70 -7.52 23.25
N SER A 282 18.17 -8.58 22.63
CA SER A 282 17.99 -9.86 23.31
C SER A 282 19.17 -10.79 23.04
N ILE A 283 19.75 -11.34 24.12
CA ILE A 283 20.80 -12.37 24.02
C ILE A 283 20.25 -13.62 23.32
N HIS A 284 18.93 -13.83 23.42
CA HIS A 284 18.26 -15.01 22.90
C HIS A 284 18.18 -15.03 21.38
N ASP A 285 18.31 -13.90 20.67
CA ASP A 285 18.16 -13.84 19.21
C ASP A 285 19.35 -14.46 18.45
N ARG A 286 20.48 -14.72 19.14
CA ARG A 286 21.73 -15.19 18.52
C ARG A 286 21.55 -16.42 17.59
N PRO A 287 20.83 -17.49 17.97
CA PRO A 287 20.66 -18.65 17.09
C PRO A 287 19.91 -18.31 15.80
N LEU A 288 18.88 -17.47 15.88
CA LEU A 288 18.11 -17.03 14.72
C LEU A 288 18.95 -16.15 13.79
N LEU A 289 19.67 -15.17 14.34
CA LEU A 289 20.53 -14.29 13.54
C LEU A 289 21.65 -15.08 12.85
N ALA A 290 22.25 -16.05 13.54
CA ALA A 290 23.25 -16.95 12.96
C ALA A 290 22.66 -17.80 11.83
N ALA A 291 21.43 -18.31 12.00
CA ALA A 291 20.73 -19.06 10.95
C ALA A 291 20.47 -18.19 9.70
N ILE A 292 20.00 -16.94 9.88
CA ILE A 292 19.79 -15.99 8.78
C ILE A 292 21.12 -15.65 8.09
N ALA A 293 22.17 -15.38 8.86
CA ALA A 293 23.50 -15.05 8.33
C ALA A 293 24.13 -16.19 7.51
N ALA A 294 23.78 -17.44 7.83
CA ALA A 294 24.23 -18.64 7.13
C ALA A 294 23.53 -18.88 5.78
N LEU A 295 22.40 -18.23 5.51
CA LEU A 295 21.68 -18.37 4.24
C LEU A 295 22.52 -17.87 3.06
N ARG A 296 22.89 -18.76 2.14
CA ARG A 296 23.68 -18.42 0.93
C ARG A 296 22.82 -17.89 -0.22
N THR A 297 21.52 -18.20 -0.22
CA THR A 297 20.56 -17.81 -1.27
C THR A 297 19.90 -16.47 -1.00
N LEU A 298 20.11 -15.88 0.18
CA LEU A 298 19.50 -14.62 0.55
C LEU A 298 19.95 -13.52 -0.42
N ARG A 299 18.98 -12.77 -0.96
CA ARG A 299 19.18 -11.66 -1.90
C ARG A 299 18.56 -10.37 -1.38
N SER A 300 17.58 -10.48 -0.48
CA SER A 300 16.86 -9.35 0.07
C SER A 300 16.74 -9.50 1.58
N LEU A 301 17.15 -8.45 2.29
CA LEU A 301 17.08 -8.38 3.73
C LEU A 301 16.44 -7.06 4.14
N THR A 302 15.36 -7.15 4.92
CA THR A 302 14.74 -5.99 5.57
C THR A 302 14.91 -6.14 7.07
N VAL A 303 15.48 -5.13 7.72
CA VAL A 303 15.62 -5.08 9.16
C VAL A 303 14.90 -3.84 9.69
N THR A 304 13.96 -4.04 10.59
CA THR A 304 13.30 -2.97 11.34
C THR A 304 13.87 -2.96 12.76
N GLY A 305 14.12 -1.78 13.32
CA GLY A 305 14.83 -1.61 14.59
C GLY A 305 16.36 -1.56 14.42
N TRP A 306 17.02 -0.79 15.30
CA TRP A 306 18.46 -0.62 15.28
C TRP A 306 19.06 -0.90 16.66
N CYS A 307 19.75 -2.02 16.74
CA CYS A 307 20.37 -2.49 17.96
C CYS A 307 21.67 -3.24 17.64
N THR A 308 22.40 -3.69 18.67
CA THR A 308 23.66 -4.42 18.48
C THR A 308 23.46 -5.75 17.75
N SER A 309 22.27 -6.35 17.87
CA SER A 309 21.87 -7.54 17.12
C SER A 309 21.72 -7.27 15.62
N THR A 310 21.14 -6.12 15.22
CA THR A 310 21.06 -5.68 13.82
C THR A 310 22.46 -5.54 13.21
N LEU A 311 23.36 -4.83 13.89
CA LEU A 311 24.74 -4.67 13.43
C LEU A 311 25.47 -6.01 13.32
N ARG A 312 25.29 -6.90 14.30
CA ARG A 312 25.87 -8.25 14.26
C ARG A 312 25.35 -9.02 13.04
N LEU A 313 24.03 -9.05 12.83
CA LEU A 313 23.42 -9.72 11.68
C LEU A 313 24.02 -9.22 10.36
N LEU A 314 24.06 -7.90 10.16
CA LEU A 314 24.58 -7.30 8.93
C LEU A 314 26.08 -7.61 8.71
N ARG A 315 26.86 -7.70 9.80
CA ARG A 315 28.28 -8.08 9.76
C ARG A 315 28.50 -9.57 9.51
N GLU A 316 27.56 -10.44 9.86
CA GLU A 316 27.69 -11.89 9.74
C GLU A 316 27.10 -12.44 8.43
N VAL A 317 26.08 -11.78 7.86
CA VAL A 317 25.45 -12.20 6.59
C VAL A 317 26.51 -12.30 5.50
N SER A 318 26.62 -13.48 4.89
CA SER A 318 27.66 -13.78 3.88
C SER A 318 27.12 -13.90 2.45
N SER A 319 25.82 -13.72 2.28
CA SER A 319 25.16 -13.81 0.99
C SER A 319 25.35 -12.55 0.14
N PRO A 320 25.30 -12.68 -1.20
CA PRO A 320 25.28 -11.54 -2.11
C PRO A 320 23.92 -10.84 -2.04
N ILE A 321 23.73 -9.96 -1.05
CA ILE A 321 22.52 -9.16 -0.91
C ILE A 321 22.44 -8.15 -2.05
N CYS A 322 21.29 -8.13 -2.72
CA CYS A 322 20.94 -7.20 -3.80
C CYS A 322 19.96 -6.12 -3.34
N THR A 323 19.18 -6.37 -2.29
CA THR A 323 18.24 -5.40 -1.72
C THR A 323 18.37 -5.37 -0.21
N LEU A 324 18.72 -4.22 0.33
CA LEU A 324 18.81 -4.01 1.77
C LEU A 324 17.88 -2.86 2.18
N ALA A 325 17.01 -3.12 3.14
CA ALA A 325 16.16 -2.11 3.75
C ALA A 325 16.43 -2.06 5.25
N ILE A 326 16.71 -0.88 5.78
CA ILE A 326 16.97 -0.64 7.20
C ILE A 326 16.01 0.44 7.68
N SER A 327 15.02 0.02 8.48
CA SER A 327 14.14 0.94 9.18
C SER A 327 14.61 1.12 10.62
N SER A 328 15.20 2.25 10.92
CA SER A 328 15.79 2.58 12.21
C SER A 328 15.26 3.93 12.66
N LEU A 329 14.89 4.09 13.93
CA LEU A 329 14.61 5.40 14.54
C LEU A 329 15.90 6.20 14.77
N HIS A 330 17.04 5.52 14.82
CA HIS A 330 18.35 6.15 14.87
C HIS A 330 18.78 6.59 13.47
N GLU A 331 19.32 7.79 13.37
CA GLU A 331 19.92 8.31 12.15
C GLU A 331 21.19 7.52 11.80
N LEU A 332 21.24 6.98 10.59
CA LEU A 332 22.43 6.33 10.06
C LEU A 332 23.30 7.36 9.34
N ASP A 333 24.60 7.33 9.55
CA ASP A 333 25.56 8.15 8.80
C ASP A 333 26.50 7.27 7.95
N PRO A 334 27.27 7.85 7.01
CA PRO A 334 28.21 7.08 6.20
C PRO A 334 29.20 6.25 7.02
N ALA A 335 29.69 6.76 8.16
CA ALA A 335 30.59 6.01 9.04
C ALA A 335 29.92 4.75 9.62
N SER A 336 28.65 4.83 9.97
CA SER A 336 27.84 3.69 10.44
C SER A 336 27.65 2.66 9.33
N LEU A 337 27.45 3.12 8.08
CA LEU A 337 27.34 2.25 6.92
C LEU A 337 28.64 1.48 6.64
N GLU A 338 29.81 2.13 6.79
CA GLU A 338 31.13 1.49 6.60
C GLU A 338 31.36 0.30 7.53
N GLU A 339 30.66 0.22 8.66
CA GLU A 339 30.81 -0.92 9.59
C GLU A 339 30.30 -2.25 9.02
N PHE A 340 29.46 -2.23 7.98
CA PHE A 340 28.85 -3.47 7.44
C PHE A 340 28.59 -3.46 5.92
N LEU A 341 28.29 -2.31 5.30
CA LEU A 341 27.95 -2.25 3.88
C LEU A 341 29.08 -2.58 2.89
N PRO A 342 30.39 -2.34 3.15
CA PRO A 342 31.44 -2.56 2.15
C PRO A 342 31.44 -3.98 1.56
N ARG A 343 30.94 -4.95 2.34
CA ARG A 343 30.82 -6.36 1.97
C ARG A 343 29.79 -6.60 0.86
N PHE A 344 28.80 -5.72 0.72
CA PHE A 344 27.73 -5.79 -0.27
C PHE A 344 27.98 -4.83 -1.45
N ALA A 345 29.10 -4.10 -1.48
CA ALA A 345 29.32 -3.03 -2.44
C ALA A 345 29.19 -3.42 -3.92
N GLN A 346 29.54 -4.66 -4.26
CA GLN A 346 29.46 -5.19 -5.62
C GLN A 346 28.12 -5.83 -5.98
N THR A 347 27.25 -6.09 -4.99
CA THR A 347 26.02 -6.87 -5.19
C THR A 347 24.76 -6.09 -4.89
N LEU A 348 24.87 -5.05 -4.05
CA LEU A 348 23.76 -4.26 -3.58
C LEU A 348 23.24 -3.36 -4.71
N GLU A 349 22.04 -3.65 -5.19
CA GLU A 349 21.38 -2.91 -6.27
C GLU A 349 20.38 -1.89 -5.73
N LYS A 350 19.74 -2.20 -4.59
CA LYS A 350 18.71 -1.37 -3.96
C LYS A 350 19.00 -1.18 -2.48
N LEU A 351 19.04 0.08 -2.04
CA LEU A 351 19.26 0.46 -0.65
C LEU A 351 18.11 1.35 -0.18
N ASP A 352 17.47 0.96 0.92
CA ASP A 352 16.41 1.72 1.59
C ASP A 352 16.82 2.00 3.04
N LEU A 353 16.86 3.27 3.40
CA LEU A 353 17.28 3.78 4.70
C LEU A 353 16.17 4.68 5.24
N HIS A 354 15.53 4.30 6.34
CA HIS A 354 14.44 5.12 6.87
C HIS A 354 14.92 6.47 7.43
N ASN A 355 16.01 6.48 8.21
CA ASN A 355 16.63 7.70 8.72
C ASN A 355 18.10 7.73 8.31
N PHE A 356 18.48 8.67 7.45
CA PHE A 356 19.87 8.81 6.97
C PHE A 356 20.35 10.25 7.11
N ARG A 357 21.56 10.41 7.63
CA ARG A 357 22.28 11.66 7.79
C ARG A 357 23.54 11.60 6.91
N PRO A 358 23.52 12.20 5.70
CA PRO A 358 24.69 12.19 4.82
C PRO A 358 25.93 12.86 5.43
N CYS A 359 25.73 13.89 6.28
CA CYS A 359 26.78 14.71 6.87
C CYS A 359 26.55 14.88 8.37
N ARG A 360 27.58 14.72 9.21
CA ARG A 360 27.42 14.78 10.67
C ARG A 360 27.19 16.21 11.17
N ASN A 361 27.93 17.18 10.62
CA ASN A 361 27.93 18.56 11.09
C ASN A 361 27.78 19.54 9.93
N LEU A 362 26.71 20.33 9.89
CA LEU A 362 26.55 21.39 8.88
C LEU A 362 27.75 22.36 8.87
N VAL A 363 28.28 22.74 10.04
CA VAL A 363 29.33 23.77 10.11
C VAL A 363 30.68 23.27 9.59
N ASP A 364 31.00 21.98 9.81
CA ASP A 364 32.28 21.40 9.40
C ASP A 364 32.24 20.83 7.96
N ASP A 365 31.07 20.33 7.52
CA ASP A 365 30.91 19.61 6.25
C ASP A 365 30.40 20.47 5.09
N ILE A 366 29.89 21.70 5.32
CA ILE A 366 29.48 22.61 4.21
C ILE A 366 30.69 23.11 3.41
N MET A 367 31.91 23.05 3.95
CA MET A 367 33.11 23.38 3.18
C MET A 367 33.29 22.33 2.07
N PRO A 368 33.02 22.69 0.79
CA PRO A 368 33.02 21.72 -0.30
C PRO A 368 34.40 21.10 -0.46
N GLY A 369 34.43 19.78 -0.62
CA GLY A 369 35.67 19.09 -0.94
C GLY A 369 36.60 18.84 0.25
N SER A 370 36.08 18.63 1.47
CA SER A 370 36.89 18.03 2.54
C SER A 370 37.45 16.69 2.04
N PRO A 371 38.76 16.58 1.72
CA PRO A 371 39.31 15.43 1.02
C PRO A 371 39.21 14.14 1.85
N GLY A 372 38.96 14.29 3.15
CA GLY A 372 38.82 13.19 4.11
C GLY A 372 37.56 12.37 3.90
N PHE A 373 36.44 12.97 3.46
CA PHE A 373 35.20 12.22 3.27
C PHE A 373 35.38 11.17 2.15
N PHE A 374 35.79 11.61 0.97
CA PHE A 374 35.88 10.78 -0.23
C PHE A 374 36.94 9.67 -0.13
N ARG A 375 38.02 9.88 0.64
CA ARG A 375 39.08 8.88 0.81
C ARG A 375 38.71 7.73 1.74
N ASN A 376 37.78 7.97 2.67
CA ASN A 376 37.54 7.05 3.78
C ASN A 376 36.29 6.18 3.62
N HIS A 377 35.46 6.45 2.62
CA HIS A 377 34.19 5.74 2.43
C HIS A 377 34.19 4.89 1.16
N THR A 378 33.68 3.67 1.32
CA THR A 378 33.50 2.69 0.25
C THR A 378 32.45 3.18 -0.72
N GLN A 379 32.70 3.02 -2.02
CA GLN A 379 31.71 3.28 -3.06
C GLN A 379 30.86 2.02 -3.29
N TYR A 380 29.59 2.23 -3.62
CA TYR A 380 28.59 1.19 -3.86
C TYR A 380 28.15 1.23 -5.35
N PRO A 381 29.01 0.81 -6.29
CA PRO A 381 28.80 0.99 -7.73
C PRO A 381 27.67 0.13 -8.31
N ALA A 382 27.20 -0.89 -7.58
CA ALA A 382 26.05 -1.70 -8.00
C ALA A 382 24.71 -1.02 -7.69
N VAL A 383 24.67 -0.02 -6.80
CA VAL A 383 23.42 0.59 -6.34
C VAL A 383 22.81 1.42 -7.47
N ARG A 384 21.63 0.99 -7.93
CA ARG A 384 20.82 1.63 -8.97
C ARG A 384 19.67 2.44 -8.37
N SER A 385 19.15 1.98 -7.22
CA SER A 385 18.00 2.56 -6.52
C SER A 385 18.34 2.88 -5.06
N LEU A 386 18.08 4.11 -4.62
CA LEU A 386 18.30 4.60 -3.27
C LEU A 386 17.01 5.21 -2.73
N SER A 387 16.60 4.80 -1.54
CA SER A 387 15.47 5.38 -0.81
C SER A 387 15.94 5.85 0.56
N ILE A 388 15.67 7.11 0.87
CA ILE A 388 15.95 7.75 2.15
C ILE A 388 14.61 8.26 2.67
N GLY A 389 14.02 7.60 3.66
CA GLY A 389 12.69 7.96 4.19
C GLY A 389 12.68 9.36 4.81
N ARG A 390 13.71 9.69 5.59
CA ARG A 390 13.95 10.98 6.22
C ARG A 390 15.43 11.30 6.13
N CYS A 391 15.74 12.42 5.48
CA CYS A 391 17.10 12.93 5.37
C CYS A 391 17.38 13.91 6.52
N ALA A 392 18.14 13.47 7.50
CA ALA A 392 18.60 14.32 8.59
C ALA A 392 19.78 15.18 8.12
N GLY A 393 19.57 16.48 7.96
CA GLY A 393 20.58 17.41 7.43
C GLY A 393 20.58 17.52 5.90
N PRO A 394 21.56 18.26 5.33
CA PRO A 394 21.56 18.62 3.91
C PRO A 394 21.84 17.42 2.99
N PRO A 395 21.05 17.21 1.93
CA PRO A 395 21.31 16.16 0.95
C PRO A 395 22.39 16.62 -0.04
N LEU A 396 23.66 16.59 0.38
CA LEU A 396 24.79 16.99 -0.46
C LEU A 396 25.05 15.94 -1.56
N LEU A 397 24.99 16.39 -2.81
CA LEU A 397 25.09 15.54 -3.99
C LEU A 397 26.47 14.97 -4.22
N ASP A 398 27.54 15.70 -3.88
CA ASP A 398 28.91 15.20 -4.00
C ASP A 398 29.13 13.96 -3.14
N HIS A 399 28.63 13.97 -1.89
CA HIS A 399 28.66 12.82 -1.00
C HIS A 399 27.81 11.65 -1.54
N LEU A 400 26.58 11.92 -1.98
CA LEU A 400 25.71 10.88 -2.53
C LEU A 400 26.25 10.29 -3.84
N GLN A 401 26.82 11.11 -4.73
CA GLN A 401 27.42 10.68 -6.00
C GLN A 401 28.70 9.87 -5.77
N HIS A 402 29.49 10.22 -4.75
CA HIS A 402 30.64 9.41 -4.36
C HIS A 402 30.22 8.04 -3.83
N LEU A 403 29.26 8.00 -2.90
CA LEU A 403 28.80 6.75 -2.32
C LEU A 403 28.08 5.88 -3.36
N PHE A 404 27.29 6.47 -4.24
CA PHE A 404 26.42 5.75 -5.20
C PHE A 404 26.65 6.22 -6.65
N PRO A 405 27.83 5.97 -7.24
CA PRO A 405 28.22 6.56 -8.52
C PRO A 405 27.37 6.09 -9.71
N SER A 406 26.74 4.92 -9.62
CA SER A 406 25.92 4.32 -10.69
C SER A 406 24.42 4.52 -10.51
N LEU A 407 24.00 5.37 -9.57
CA LEU A 407 22.59 5.61 -9.28
C LEU A 407 21.89 6.20 -10.51
N ASN A 408 20.90 5.48 -11.05
CA ASN A 408 20.23 5.89 -12.29
C ASN A 408 18.78 5.41 -12.43
N ASP A 409 18.29 4.58 -11.50
CA ASP A 409 16.92 4.06 -11.53
C ASP A 409 16.01 4.92 -10.66
N THR A 410 15.92 4.64 -9.36
CA THR A 410 15.04 5.38 -8.43
C THR A 410 15.86 6.13 -7.38
N LEU A 411 15.58 7.42 -7.20
CA LEU A 411 16.04 8.22 -6.05
C LEU A 411 14.82 8.69 -5.26
N LEU A 412 14.63 8.17 -4.05
CA LEU A 412 13.64 8.67 -3.09
C LEU A 412 14.38 9.39 -1.97
N VAL A 413 14.03 10.65 -1.73
CA VAL A 413 14.53 11.45 -0.61
C VAL A 413 13.35 12.13 0.06
N GLY A 414 12.85 11.51 1.13
CA GLY A 414 11.78 12.05 1.96
C GLY A 414 12.32 13.08 2.97
N GLY A 415 11.38 13.87 3.51
CA GLY A 415 11.52 14.87 4.58
C GLY A 415 12.92 15.48 4.77
N SER A 416 13.10 16.74 4.35
CA SER A 416 14.21 17.57 4.86
C SER A 416 13.81 18.19 6.18
N ASP A 417 14.77 18.36 7.08
CA ASP A 417 14.56 19.07 8.33
C ASP A 417 14.06 20.49 8.02
N SER A 418 12.83 20.81 8.42
CA SER A 418 12.18 22.11 8.18
C SER A 418 12.86 23.27 8.93
N ALA A 419 13.90 22.94 9.71
CA ALA A 419 14.69 23.85 10.50
C ALA A 419 15.80 24.58 9.71
N LEU A 420 16.05 24.23 8.44
CA LEU A 420 17.06 24.94 7.65
C LEU A 420 16.59 26.37 7.32
N ASP A 421 17.41 27.37 7.67
CA ASP A 421 17.14 28.74 7.26
C ASP A 421 17.25 28.91 5.73
N THR A 422 16.71 30.02 5.20
CA THR A 422 16.71 30.29 3.76
C THR A 422 18.11 30.44 3.17
N ARG A 423 19.09 30.91 3.97
CA ARG A 423 20.46 31.10 3.49
C ARG A 423 21.18 29.76 3.33
N ALA A 424 21.05 28.88 4.32
CA ALA A 424 21.56 27.52 4.28
C ALA A 424 20.97 26.77 3.09
N HIS A 425 19.67 26.95 2.78
CA HIS A 425 19.05 26.37 1.59
C HIS A 425 19.78 26.76 0.30
N GLU A 426 20.03 28.05 0.08
CA GLU A 426 20.75 28.53 -1.11
C GLU A 426 22.20 28.07 -1.15
N ASP A 427 22.89 28.05 0.00
CA ASP A 427 24.27 27.59 0.10
C ASP A 427 24.40 26.10 -0.25
N ILE A 428 23.49 25.25 0.25
CA ILE A 428 23.40 23.82 -0.06
C ILE A 428 23.11 23.64 -1.56
N ARG A 429 22.13 24.38 -2.08
CA ARG A 429 21.77 24.32 -3.49
C ARG A 429 22.94 24.70 -4.40
N ALA A 430 23.66 25.78 -4.06
CA ALA A 430 24.85 26.20 -4.78
C ALA A 430 26.00 25.18 -4.69
N ALA A 431 26.14 24.48 -3.56
CA ALA A 431 27.07 23.36 -3.45
C ALA A 431 26.69 22.19 -4.38
N ASN A 432 25.41 21.82 -4.41
CA ASN A 432 24.88 20.75 -5.27
C ASN A 432 24.99 21.07 -6.77
N LEU A 433 24.83 22.34 -7.16
CA LEU A 433 25.09 22.79 -8.53
C LEU A 433 26.57 22.63 -8.89
N ARG A 434 27.48 23.11 -8.03
CA ARG A 434 28.94 22.97 -8.25
C ARG A 434 29.38 21.52 -8.34
N ALA A 435 28.81 20.62 -7.54
CA ALA A 435 29.09 19.19 -7.59
C ALA A 435 28.75 18.57 -8.96
N GLN A 436 27.76 19.12 -9.67
CA GLN A 436 27.33 18.64 -10.99
C GLN A 436 28.03 19.37 -12.16
N ASP A 437 28.41 20.64 -11.96
CA ASP A 437 29.12 21.45 -12.95
C ASP A 437 30.64 21.13 -13.03
N GLY A 438 31.16 20.42 -12.02
CA GLY A 438 32.58 20.18 -11.77
C GLY A 438 33.32 19.36 -12.83
N SER A 439 34.21 20.06 -13.55
CA SER A 439 35.07 19.64 -14.66
C SER A 439 36.22 18.67 -14.34
N GLU A 440 36.49 18.34 -13.08
CA GLU A 440 37.73 17.65 -12.69
C GLU A 440 37.59 16.12 -12.61
N SER A 441 36.38 15.56 -12.52
CA SER A 441 36.17 14.10 -12.52
C SER A 441 34.79 13.74 -13.10
N PRO A 442 34.63 13.76 -14.45
CA PRO A 442 33.37 13.47 -15.12
C PRO A 442 32.83 12.05 -14.88
N SER A 443 33.59 11.19 -14.19
CA SER A 443 33.19 9.81 -13.85
C SER A 443 32.09 9.71 -12.80
N HIS A 444 31.80 10.76 -12.02
CA HIS A 444 30.90 10.67 -10.86
C HIS A 444 29.53 11.33 -11.04
N VAL A 445 29.26 11.96 -12.18
CA VAL A 445 27.97 12.64 -12.41
C VAL A 445 26.91 11.64 -12.88
N TRP A 446 25.78 11.61 -12.18
CA TRP A 446 24.62 10.81 -12.58
C TRP A 446 24.09 11.26 -13.95
N LYS A 447 23.87 10.29 -14.84
CA LYS A 447 23.53 10.59 -16.25
C LYS A 447 22.05 10.80 -16.49
N LYS A 448 21.20 10.13 -15.71
CA LYS A 448 19.73 10.20 -15.79
C LYS A 448 19.13 9.55 -14.55
N PHE A 449 17.87 9.85 -14.28
CA PHE A 449 17.02 9.07 -13.39
C PHE A 449 15.78 8.57 -14.10
N ASP A 450 15.45 7.31 -13.89
CA ASP A 450 14.17 6.77 -14.34
C ASP A 450 13.02 7.27 -13.43
N ARG A 451 13.27 7.42 -12.12
CA ARG A 451 12.30 7.95 -11.15
C ARG A 451 12.94 8.77 -10.02
N VAL A 452 12.36 9.91 -9.69
CA VAL A 452 12.70 10.72 -8.51
C VAL A 452 11.46 10.96 -7.67
N ILE A 453 11.55 10.72 -6.35
CA ILE A 453 10.46 10.90 -5.38
C ILE A 453 10.98 11.77 -4.24
N CYS A 454 10.41 12.97 -4.06
CA CYS A 454 10.86 13.88 -2.99
C CYS A 454 9.83 14.96 -2.69
N THR A 455 10.07 15.75 -1.65
CA THR A 455 9.33 17.00 -1.42
C THR A 455 9.83 18.11 -2.35
N PRO A 456 9.04 19.17 -2.61
CA PRO A 456 9.46 20.31 -3.42
C PRO A 456 10.77 20.97 -2.97
N SER A 457 10.94 21.16 -1.66
CA SER A 457 12.13 21.79 -1.09
C SER A 457 13.36 20.93 -1.33
N VAL A 458 13.24 19.61 -1.15
CA VAL A 458 14.34 18.68 -1.45
C VAL A 458 14.68 18.69 -2.93
N LEU A 459 13.70 18.69 -3.84
CA LEU A 459 13.97 18.78 -5.29
C LEU A 459 14.77 20.05 -5.62
N HIS A 460 14.36 21.18 -5.06
CA HIS A 460 15.01 22.46 -5.25
C HIS A 460 16.45 22.49 -4.70
N LEU A 461 16.67 21.93 -3.51
CA LEU A 461 17.99 21.77 -2.89
C LEU A 461 18.91 20.87 -3.72
N LEU A 462 18.40 19.74 -4.22
CA LEU A 462 19.18 18.81 -5.03
C LEU A 462 19.63 19.47 -6.35
N ALA A 463 18.83 20.37 -6.93
CA ALA A 463 19.14 21.07 -8.18
C ALA A 463 19.67 20.14 -9.28
N LEU A 464 19.03 18.97 -9.43
CA LEU A 464 19.47 17.93 -10.36
C LEU A 464 19.52 18.47 -11.79
N ARG A 465 20.67 18.32 -12.47
CA ARG A 465 20.87 18.71 -13.88
C ARG A 465 20.65 17.56 -14.86
N CYS A 466 20.73 16.33 -14.39
CA CYS A 466 20.52 15.16 -15.25
C CYS A 466 19.03 14.98 -15.61
N PRO A 467 18.70 14.40 -16.78
CA PRO A 467 17.32 14.16 -17.18
C PRO A 467 16.59 13.22 -16.20
N ILE A 468 15.37 13.61 -15.80
CA ILE A 468 14.48 12.79 -14.99
C ILE A 468 13.30 12.34 -15.86
N ARG A 469 13.09 11.03 -15.97
CA ARG A 469 11.98 10.47 -16.77
C ARG A 469 10.63 10.59 -16.06
N HIS A 470 10.59 10.38 -14.75
CA HIS A 470 9.38 10.46 -13.93
C HIS A 470 9.69 11.11 -12.57
N LEU A 471 9.02 12.22 -12.28
CA LEU A 471 9.15 12.92 -11.01
C LEU A 471 7.84 12.81 -10.22
N MET A 472 7.94 12.46 -8.94
CA MET A 472 6.84 12.39 -7.99
C MET A 472 7.12 13.39 -6.87
N LEU A 473 6.32 14.44 -6.80
CA LEU A 473 6.40 15.45 -5.75
C LEU A 473 5.31 15.22 -4.71
N ASP A 474 5.74 15.00 -3.49
CA ASP A 474 4.86 14.99 -2.33
C ASP A 474 4.83 16.39 -1.72
N LEU A 475 3.80 17.17 -2.01
CA LEU A 475 3.57 18.44 -1.36
C LEU A 475 2.90 18.14 -0.02
N ASP A 476 3.78 17.96 0.97
CA ASP A 476 3.44 17.62 2.35
C ASP A 476 2.45 18.62 2.99
N TYR A 477 2.01 18.30 4.21
CA TYR A 477 1.11 19.15 5.01
C TYR A 477 1.59 20.61 5.08
N TYR A 478 2.91 20.82 5.09
CA TYR A 478 3.54 22.09 5.34
C TYR A 478 3.93 22.83 4.06
N ALA A 479 3.44 22.39 2.90
CA ALA A 479 3.66 23.06 1.63
C ALA A 479 3.08 24.49 1.65
N ARG A 480 3.89 25.42 2.15
CA ARG A 480 3.65 26.85 2.09
C ARG A 480 3.89 27.32 0.67
N GLU A 481 3.52 28.57 0.40
CA GLU A 481 3.85 29.27 -0.86
C GLU A 481 5.33 29.09 -1.26
N HIS A 482 6.24 29.00 -0.27
CA HIS A 482 7.65 28.70 -0.48
C HIS A 482 7.90 27.34 -1.15
N SER A 483 7.22 26.27 -0.72
CA SER A 483 7.40 24.92 -1.31
C SER A 483 6.93 24.87 -2.75
N LEU A 484 5.80 25.52 -3.07
CA LEU A 484 5.31 25.65 -4.45
C LEU A 484 6.31 26.44 -5.32
N ARG A 485 6.87 27.52 -4.79
CA ARG A 485 7.92 28.29 -5.45
C ARG A 485 9.18 27.46 -5.72
N CYS A 486 9.65 26.70 -4.73
CA CYS A 486 10.76 25.77 -4.89
C CYS A 486 10.50 24.73 -5.98
N ALA A 487 9.31 24.11 -6.01
CA ALA A 487 8.90 23.20 -7.08
C ALA A 487 8.92 23.89 -8.45
N ALA A 488 8.30 25.07 -8.55
CA ALA A 488 8.23 25.83 -9.80
C ALA A 488 9.62 26.16 -10.36
N GLU A 489 10.54 26.61 -9.50
CA GLU A 489 11.92 26.90 -9.88
C GLU A 489 12.68 25.64 -10.32
N ALA A 490 12.55 24.55 -9.56
CA ALA A 490 13.21 23.29 -9.91
C ALA A 490 12.68 22.69 -11.22
N LEU A 491 11.36 22.73 -11.44
CA LEU A 491 10.70 22.25 -12.66
C LEU A 491 10.98 23.14 -13.88
N ARG A 492 11.22 24.44 -13.66
CA ARG A 492 11.70 25.36 -14.71
C ARG A 492 13.09 24.96 -15.19
N GLU A 493 13.99 24.65 -14.26
CA GLU A 493 15.37 24.31 -14.58
C GLU A 493 15.55 22.90 -15.13
N ASN A 494 14.74 21.95 -14.68
CA ASN A 494 14.77 20.56 -15.16
C ASN A 494 13.35 20.05 -15.46
N PRO A 495 12.75 20.49 -16.57
CA PRO A 495 11.40 20.10 -16.95
C PRO A 495 11.32 18.61 -17.30
N VAL A 496 10.30 17.93 -16.77
CA VAL A 496 10.13 16.47 -16.85
C VAL A 496 8.99 16.08 -17.82
N PRO A 497 9.09 14.93 -18.51
CA PRO A 497 8.02 14.47 -19.38
C PRO A 497 6.86 13.80 -18.64
N ARG A 498 7.09 13.36 -17.39
CA ARG A 498 6.08 12.70 -16.54
C ARG A 498 6.17 13.25 -15.14
N LEU A 499 5.07 13.81 -14.66
CA LEU A 499 4.96 14.42 -13.36
C LEU A 499 3.79 13.84 -12.59
N LYS A 500 4.04 13.52 -11.33
CA LYS A 500 3.01 13.25 -10.33
C LYS A 500 3.11 14.27 -9.21
N LEU A 501 1.99 14.89 -8.88
CA LEU A 501 1.87 15.85 -7.78
C LEU A 501 0.86 15.31 -6.77
N THR A 502 1.26 15.17 -5.51
CA THR A 502 0.34 15.01 -4.39
C THR A 502 0.14 16.37 -3.74
N LEU A 503 -1.09 16.86 -3.72
CA LEU A 503 -1.45 18.23 -3.35
C LEU A 503 -2.59 18.23 -2.35
N ARG A 504 -2.51 19.07 -1.33
CA ARG A 504 -3.63 19.38 -0.45
C ARG A 504 -4.65 20.25 -1.16
N CYS A 505 -5.93 19.89 -1.04
CA CYS A 505 -7.02 20.66 -1.61
C CYS A 505 -7.17 22.03 -0.91
N ARG A 506 -6.64 23.10 -1.51
CA ARG A 506 -6.72 24.50 -1.06
C ARG A 506 -6.79 25.48 -2.24
N ARG A 507 -7.15 26.74 -1.99
CA ARG A 507 -7.02 27.79 -3.01
C ARG A 507 -5.54 28.02 -3.33
N GLY A 508 -5.22 28.25 -4.62
CA GLY A 508 -3.85 28.51 -5.06
C GLY A 508 -2.88 27.31 -5.04
N MET A 509 -3.38 26.06 -4.88
CA MET A 509 -2.50 24.88 -4.75
C MET A 509 -1.59 24.61 -5.96
N PHE A 510 -1.84 25.26 -7.10
CA PHE A 510 -1.07 25.10 -8.33
C PHE A 510 -0.23 26.32 -8.70
N ASP A 511 -0.26 27.38 -7.89
CA ASP A 511 0.28 28.68 -8.26
C ASP A 511 1.77 28.58 -8.60
N GLY A 512 2.06 28.87 -9.87
CA GLY A 512 3.43 28.88 -10.42
C GLY A 512 4.04 27.50 -10.72
N VAL A 513 3.45 26.39 -10.32
CA VAL A 513 4.04 25.04 -10.48
C VAL A 513 4.21 24.66 -11.95
N PHE A 514 3.20 24.97 -12.78
CA PHE A 514 3.22 24.68 -14.21
C PHE A 514 3.86 25.80 -15.01
N THR A 515 5.19 25.80 -15.01
CA THR A 515 5.98 26.76 -15.80
C THR A 515 5.86 26.50 -17.31
N PRO A 516 6.09 27.51 -18.17
CA PRO A 516 6.08 27.32 -19.63
C PRO A 516 7.04 26.21 -20.11
N GLU A 517 8.21 26.10 -19.48
CA GLU A 517 9.24 25.11 -19.77
C GLU A 517 8.75 23.68 -19.45
N LEU A 518 8.06 23.51 -18.33
CA LEU A 518 7.43 22.24 -17.98
C LEU A 518 6.28 21.93 -18.95
N ALA A 519 5.42 22.89 -19.24
CA ALA A 519 4.30 22.71 -20.17
C ALA A 519 4.75 22.26 -21.57
N ALA A 520 5.91 22.73 -22.01
CA ALA A 520 6.51 22.33 -23.29
C ALA A 520 7.01 20.87 -23.31
N ARG A 521 7.29 20.25 -22.15
CA ARG A 521 7.83 18.87 -22.09
C ARG A 521 6.87 17.85 -21.49
N LEU A 522 5.96 18.29 -20.65
CA LEU A 522 5.09 17.42 -19.88
C LEU A 522 4.08 16.71 -20.79
N SER A 523 4.20 15.39 -20.83
CA SER A 523 3.34 14.52 -21.65
C SER A 523 2.35 13.72 -20.81
N ARG A 524 2.66 13.49 -19.52
CA ARG A 524 1.82 12.72 -18.59
C ARG A 524 1.78 13.39 -17.24
N LEU A 525 0.56 13.59 -16.73
CA LEU A 525 0.32 14.25 -15.46
C LEU A 525 -0.56 13.37 -14.57
N THR A 526 -0.12 13.14 -13.33
CA THR A 526 -0.94 12.56 -12.26
C THR A 526 -1.12 13.59 -11.16
N LEU A 527 -2.36 13.94 -10.86
CA LEU A 527 -2.74 14.83 -9.76
C LEU A 527 -3.39 13.99 -8.66
N CYS A 528 -2.79 13.95 -7.48
CA CYS A 528 -3.35 13.35 -6.28
C CYS A 528 -3.80 14.46 -5.33
N LEU A 529 -5.09 14.79 -5.36
CA LEU A 529 -5.72 15.84 -4.59
C LEU A 529 -6.20 15.27 -3.25
N VAL A 530 -5.58 15.69 -2.15
CA VAL A 530 -5.83 15.21 -0.79
C VAL A 530 -6.68 16.23 -0.03
N TYR A 531 -7.91 15.84 0.30
CA TYR A 531 -8.82 16.57 1.17
C TYR A 531 -8.83 15.90 2.55
N ASP A 532 -8.32 16.59 3.56
CA ASP A 532 -8.11 16.04 4.90
C ASP A 532 -8.49 17.08 5.95
N ASN A 533 -9.34 16.69 6.91
CA ASN A 533 -9.73 17.53 8.05
C ASN A 533 -9.14 17.04 9.39
N GLY A 534 -8.37 15.94 9.36
CA GLY A 534 -7.67 15.41 10.51
C GLY A 534 -6.57 16.37 10.96
N ASN A 535 -6.73 16.92 12.16
CA ASN A 535 -5.65 17.65 12.81
C ASN A 535 -4.59 16.62 13.23
N ASN A 536 -3.46 16.56 12.52
CA ASN A 536 -2.31 15.80 13.00
C ASN A 536 -1.80 16.54 14.24
N ASP A 537 -1.93 15.95 15.42
CA ASP A 537 -1.77 16.57 16.76
C ASP A 537 -0.49 17.41 16.97
N ASN A 538 0.52 17.24 16.13
CA ASN A 538 1.77 18.00 16.19
C ASN A 538 1.69 19.36 15.49
N GLN A 539 0.53 19.76 14.98
CA GLN A 539 0.37 21.01 14.27
C GLN A 539 -0.15 22.09 15.19
N ARG A 540 0.62 23.18 15.25
CA ARG A 540 0.04 24.45 15.64
C ARG A 540 -1.14 24.70 14.71
N PRO A 541 -2.33 25.06 15.26
CA PRO A 541 -3.48 25.38 14.43
C PRO A 541 -3.01 26.36 13.35
N GLY A 542 -3.31 26.03 12.10
CA GLY A 542 -3.13 26.98 11.00
C GLY A 542 -3.82 28.30 11.36
N THR A 543 -3.45 29.37 10.67
CA THR A 543 -4.21 30.63 10.75
C THR A 543 -5.70 30.32 10.53
N GLU A 544 -6.61 31.05 11.20
CA GLU A 544 -8.06 30.81 11.09
C GLU A 544 -8.55 30.74 9.63
N ASP A 545 -7.86 31.43 8.71
CA ASP A 545 -8.06 31.37 7.27
C ASP A 545 -7.96 29.95 6.67
N ASP A 546 -7.04 29.10 7.14
CA ASP A 546 -6.88 27.73 6.64
C ASP A 546 -8.13 26.87 6.94
N ALA A 547 -8.77 27.11 8.09
CA ALA A 547 -9.99 26.39 8.47
C ALA A 547 -11.19 26.84 7.65
N ALA A 548 -11.28 28.14 7.35
CA ALA A 548 -12.33 28.69 6.48
C ALA A 548 -12.22 28.12 5.05
N ASP A 549 -11.01 28.02 4.51
CA ASP A 549 -10.78 27.47 3.18
C ASP A 549 -11.21 26.00 3.06
N VAL A 550 -10.92 25.17 4.08
CA VAL A 550 -11.29 23.75 4.07
C VAL A 550 -12.81 23.56 4.19
N THR A 551 -13.48 24.38 5.01
CA THR A 551 -14.94 24.27 5.24
C THR A 551 -15.79 24.80 4.09
N GLN A 552 -15.26 25.73 3.30
CA GLN A 552 -15.97 26.36 2.19
C GLN A 552 -15.59 25.81 0.82
N LEU A 553 -14.67 24.82 0.76
CA LEU A 553 -14.25 24.25 -0.51
C LEU A 553 -15.44 23.58 -1.22
N LEU A 554 -15.63 23.88 -2.49
CA LEU A 554 -16.59 23.23 -3.39
C LEU A 554 -15.86 22.44 -4.46
N TRP A 555 -16.41 21.29 -4.87
CA TRP A 555 -15.82 20.49 -5.95
C TRP A 555 -15.76 21.28 -7.26
N SER A 556 -16.78 22.08 -7.57
CA SER A 556 -16.80 22.94 -8.77
C SER A 556 -15.65 23.93 -8.80
N ASP A 557 -15.32 24.54 -7.66
CA ASP A 557 -14.25 25.53 -7.56
C ASP A 557 -12.89 24.86 -7.74
N LEU A 558 -12.71 23.69 -7.13
CA LEU A 558 -11.53 22.86 -7.31
C LEU A 558 -11.36 22.44 -8.77
N LEU A 559 -12.42 21.96 -9.41
CA LEU A 559 -12.41 21.56 -10.81
C LEU A 559 -12.11 22.74 -11.74
N ASN A 560 -12.71 23.92 -11.50
CA ASN A 560 -12.39 25.15 -12.23
C ASN A 560 -10.91 25.54 -12.07
N THR A 561 -10.37 25.37 -10.87
CA THR A 561 -8.95 25.62 -10.60
C THR A 561 -8.07 24.63 -11.37
N VAL A 562 -8.37 23.34 -11.32
CA VAL A 562 -7.64 22.29 -12.07
C VAL A 562 -7.70 22.58 -13.58
N THR A 563 -8.88 22.82 -14.14
CA THR A 563 -9.06 23.06 -15.58
C THR A 563 -8.35 24.32 -16.07
N SER A 564 -8.41 25.42 -15.30
CA SER A 564 -7.66 26.63 -15.63
C SER A 564 -6.15 26.39 -15.62
N THR A 565 -5.67 25.55 -14.69
CA THR A 565 -4.27 25.17 -14.54
C THR A 565 -3.77 24.23 -15.65
N LEU A 566 -4.66 23.39 -16.18
CA LEU A 566 -4.33 22.48 -17.29
C LEU A 566 -4.24 23.19 -18.65
N ARG A 567 -4.85 24.37 -18.79
CA ARG A 567 -4.86 25.14 -20.06
C ARG A 567 -3.47 25.37 -20.69
N PRO A 568 -2.40 25.73 -19.96
CA PRO A 568 -1.07 25.86 -20.56
C PRO A 568 -0.45 24.52 -21.02
N LEU A 569 -0.94 23.38 -20.53
CA LEU A 569 -0.32 22.06 -20.70
C LEU A 569 -0.71 21.36 -22.01
N HIS A 570 -0.52 22.05 -23.12
CA HIS A 570 -0.92 21.63 -24.46
C HIS A 570 -0.33 20.30 -24.96
N ASN A 571 0.72 19.76 -24.32
CA ASN A 571 1.36 18.50 -24.71
C ASN A 571 0.95 17.29 -23.86
N VAL A 572 0.09 17.48 -22.85
CA VAL A 572 -0.35 16.38 -21.99
C VAL A 572 -1.28 15.46 -22.77
N THR A 573 -0.86 14.21 -22.92
CA THR A 573 -1.60 13.14 -23.60
C THR A 573 -2.33 12.22 -22.62
N HIS A 574 -1.81 12.12 -21.39
CA HIS A 574 -2.39 11.29 -20.34
C HIS A 574 -2.55 12.11 -19.07
N LEU A 575 -3.79 12.20 -18.59
CA LEU A 575 -4.12 12.88 -17.34
C LEU A 575 -4.77 11.88 -16.38
N ARG A 576 -4.21 11.78 -15.17
CA ARG A 576 -4.84 11.07 -14.06
C ARG A 576 -5.16 12.05 -12.94
N ILE A 577 -6.39 12.07 -12.46
CA ILE A 577 -6.81 12.83 -11.27
C ILE A 577 -7.29 11.82 -10.24
N VAL A 578 -6.71 11.88 -9.05
CA VAL A 578 -7.05 11.06 -7.89
C VAL A 578 -7.48 12.01 -6.79
N VAL A 579 -8.73 11.94 -6.36
CA VAL A 579 -9.25 12.70 -5.22
C VAL A 579 -9.27 11.75 -4.02
N CYS A 580 -8.54 12.10 -2.96
CA CYS A 580 -8.41 11.34 -1.73
C CYS A 580 -9.02 12.11 -0.57
N CYS A 581 -10.05 11.58 0.08
CA CYS A 581 -10.67 12.18 1.25
C CYS A 581 -10.32 11.41 2.52
N LYS A 582 -9.72 12.07 3.51
CA LYS A 582 -9.48 11.53 4.84
C LYS A 582 -10.24 12.37 5.85
N LEU A 583 -11.35 11.84 6.35
CA LEU A 583 -12.31 12.62 7.11
C LEU A 583 -12.55 12.04 8.49
N VAL A 584 -12.48 12.89 9.50
CA VAL A 584 -12.89 12.59 10.88
C VAL A 584 -14.10 13.44 11.21
N LYS A 585 -15.27 12.81 11.29
CA LYS A 585 -16.52 13.40 11.73
C LYS A 585 -16.53 13.48 13.25
N ARG A 586 -16.77 14.68 13.79
CA ARG A 586 -16.96 14.85 15.23
C ARG A 586 -18.25 14.14 15.64
N PRO A 587 -18.27 13.33 16.71
CA PRO A 587 -19.53 12.88 17.28
C PRO A 587 -20.32 14.14 17.64
N ALA A 588 -21.62 14.15 17.31
CA ALA A 588 -22.55 15.14 17.80
C ALA A 588 -22.74 14.88 19.30
N GLU A 589 -21.71 15.15 20.09
CA GLU A 589 -21.83 15.14 21.54
C GLU A 589 -22.84 16.22 21.88
N SER A 590 -23.98 15.73 22.34
CA SER A 590 -25.12 16.44 22.84
C SER A 590 -24.74 17.79 23.45
N GLU A 591 -25.05 18.87 22.75
CA GLU A 591 -24.99 20.26 23.23
C GLU A 591 -25.82 20.48 24.52
N SER A 592 -26.40 19.43 25.11
CA SER A 592 -27.35 19.47 26.21
C SER A 592 -26.79 19.18 27.61
N GLU A 593 -25.51 18.82 27.78
CA GLU A 593 -24.97 18.55 29.12
C GLU A 593 -23.84 19.51 29.54
N SER A 594 -24.17 20.35 30.54
CA SER A 594 -23.29 21.04 31.50
C SER A 594 -22.73 22.43 31.18
N GLU A 595 -23.58 23.46 31.32
CA GLU A 595 -23.18 24.85 31.61
C GLU A 595 -22.60 25.05 33.04
N SER A 596 -22.43 24.00 33.87
CA SER A 596 -22.32 24.19 35.33
C SER A 596 -21.00 23.79 36.02
N SER A 597 -19.87 23.61 35.33
CA SER A 597 -18.62 23.25 36.03
C SER A 597 -17.37 23.99 35.53
N GLY A 598 -16.96 25.00 36.29
CA GLY A 598 -15.58 25.33 36.70
C GLY A 598 -14.46 25.48 35.64
N PRO A 599 -13.77 26.65 35.55
CA PRO A 599 -12.75 26.93 34.53
C PRO A 599 -11.33 26.33 34.75
N SER A 600 -11.16 25.17 35.39
CA SER A 600 -9.84 24.77 35.91
C SER A 600 -9.10 23.59 35.23
N SER A 601 -9.49 23.13 34.04
CA SER A 601 -8.59 22.30 33.22
C SER A 601 -8.67 22.61 31.73
N THR A 602 -7.72 23.40 31.25
CA THR A 602 -7.34 23.52 29.83
C THR A 602 -6.66 22.23 29.35
N SER A 603 -7.37 21.11 29.46
CA SER A 603 -7.00 19.92 28.70
C SER A 603 -7.26 20.26 27.23
N ALA A 604 -6.23 20.13 26.40
CA ALA A 604 -6.27 20.47 24.99
C ALA A 604 -7.41 19.72 24.29
N ARG A 605 -8.58 20.36 24.17
CA ARG A 605 -9.69 19.86 23.35
C ARG A 605 -9.13 19.71 21.95
N SER A 606 -8.95 18.48 21.49
CA SER A 606 -8.50 18.16 20.13
C SER A 606 -9.45 18.88 19.16
N LEU A 607 -8.95 19.95 18.54
CA LEU A 607 -9.69 20.78 17.61
C LEU A 607 -9.73 20.03 16.27
N LEU A 608 -10.69 19.12 16.13
CA LEU A 608 -11.07 18.60 14.82
C LEU A 608 -11.71 19.75 14.03
N TYR A 609 -11.16 20.03 12.85
CA TYR A 609 -11.70 21.06 11.99
C TYR A 609 -12.97 20.55 11.29
N PRO A 610 -14.02 21.38 11.20
CA PRO A 610 -15.16 21.07 10.34
C PRO A 610 -14.69 20.90 8.89
N TYR A 611 -15.41 20.08 8.13
CA TYR A 611 -15.17 19.85 6.70
C TYR A 611 -16.40 20.30 5.90
N SER A 612 -16.21 20.56 4.61
CA SER A 612 -17.27 20.88 3.66
C SER A 612 -18.08 19.64 3.34
N GLU A 613 -19.26 19.49 3.93
CA GLU A 613 -20.17 18.37 3.61
C GLU A 613 -20.51 18.35 2.11
N SER A 614 -20.75 19.53 1.52
CA SER A 614 -21.04 19.67 0.09
C SER A 614 -19.90 19.16 -0.82
N PHE A 615 -18.64 19.37 -0.43
CA PHE A 615 -17.50 18.82 -1.16
C PHE A 615 -17.49 17.30 -1.08
N VAL A 616 -17.63 16.77 0.13
CA VAL A 616 -17.56 15.33 0.41
C VAL A 616 -18.68 14.60 -0.30
N ASP A 617 -19.90 15.13 -0.24
CA ASP A 617 -21.05 14.58 -0.94
C ASP A 617 -20.85 14.58 -2.46
N ALA A 618 -20.24 15.63 -3.02
CA ALA A 618 -19.93 15.70 -4.45
C ALA A 618 -18.87 14.67 -4.89
N VAL A 619 -17.87 14.36 -4.06
CA VAL A 619 -16.78 13.42 -4.40
C VAL A 619 -17.02 11.98 -3.95
N ARG A 620 -18.12 11.73 -3.24
CA ARG A 620 -18.55 10.42 -2.78
C ARG A 620 -19.06 9.60 -3.97
N GLY A 621 -18.49 8.40 -4.15
CA GLY A 621 -18.61 7.51 -5.31
C GLY A 621 -19.82 7.68 -6.26
N PRO A 622 -21.06 7.35 -5.83
CA PRO A 622 -22.22 7.35 -6.73
C PRO A 622 -22.72 8.74 -7.14
N ALA A 623 -22.36 9.79 -6.39
CA ALA A 623 -22.75 11.18 -6.68
C ALA A 623 -21.71 11.94 -7.50
N PHE A 624 -20.49 11.40 -7.63
CA PHE A 624 -19.42 12.06 -8.37
C PHE A 624 -19.70 12.05 -9.87
N ASP A 625 -19.80 13.26 -10.45
CA ASP A 625 -19.96 13.48 -11.89
C ASP A 625 -18.64 13.19 -12.62
N PHE A 626 -18.39 11.91 -12.82
CA PHE A 626 -17.22 11.37 -13.51
C PHE A 626 -17.10 11.87 -14.96
N GLU A 627 -18.20 11.85 -15.70
CA GLU A 627 -18.22 12.23 -17.12
C GLU A 627 -18.05 13.74 -17.29
N GLY A 628 -18.80 14.56 -16.54
CA GLY A 628 -18.66 16.01 -16.59
C GLY A 628 -17.29 16.47 -16.11
N THR A 629 -16.72 15.82 -15.09
CA THR A 629 -15.33 16.07 -14.66
C THR A 629 -14.33 15.72 -15.76
N ALA A 630 -14.47 14.56 -16.42
CA ALA A 630 -13.57 14.14 -17.49
C ALA A 630 -13.64 15.10 -18.68
N MET A 631 -14.85 15.53 -19.06
CA MET A 631 -15.09 16.50 -20.13
C MET A 631 -14.48 17.85 -19.80
N ALA A 632 -14.70 18.36 -18.59
CA ALA A 632 -14.13 19.62 -18.13
C ALA A 632 -12.60 19.58 -18.12
N ALA A 633 -12.00 18.46 -17.71
CA ALA A 633 -10.55 18.27 -17.70
C ALA A 633 -9.94 18.09 -19.10
N ALA A 634 -10.69 17.54 -20.06
CA ALA A 634 -10.24 17.33 -21.43
C ALA A 634 -10.30 18.60 -22.29
N LEU A 635 -11.31 19.44 -22.07
CA LEU A 635 -11.54 20.65 -22.87
C LEU A 635 -10.31 21.59 -23.02
N PRO A 636 -9.46 21.81 -21.99
CA PRO A 636 -8.31 22.71 -22.09
C PRO A 636 -7.10 22.10 -22.83
N SER A 637 -7.05 20.78 -23.05
CA SER A 637 -5.87 20.07 -23.58
C SER A 637 -6.21 19.32 -24.87
N PRO A 638 -5.95 19.91 -26.05
CA PRO A 638 -6.27 19.28 -27.33
C PRO A 638 -5.44 18.03 -27.62
N ALA A 639 -4.25 17.88 -27.00
CA ALA A 639 -3.43 16.68 -27.16
C ALA A 639 -3.87 15.52 -26.25
N LEU A 640 -4.85 15.74 -25.36
CA LEU A 640 -5.24 14.75 -24.37
C LEU A 640 -5.91 13.56 -25.06
N GLN A 641 -5.38 12.36 -24.81
CA GLN A 641 -5.88 11.11 -25.38
C GLN A 641 -6.61 10.28 -24.33
N TYR A 642 -6.17 10.35 -23.07
CA TYR A 642 -6.71 9.55 -21.98
C TYR A 642 -6.89 10.36 -20.70
N VAL A 643 -8.04 10.17 -20.07
CA VAL A 643 -8.38 10.73 -18.75
C VAL A 643 -8.71 9.59 -17.80
N PHE A 644 -8.04 9.57 -16.64
CA PHE A 644 -8.30 8.62 -15.56
C PHE A 644 -8.77 9.40 -14.34
N LEU A 645 -9.93 9.06 -13.81
CA LEU A 645 -10.45 9.65 -12.58
C LEU A 645 -10.54 8.58 -11.50
N THR A 646 -10.10 8.91 -10.30
CA THR A 646 -10.25 8.07 -9.11
C THR A 646 -10.76 8.94 -7.98
N THR A 647 -11.83 8.52 -7.33
CA THR A 647 -12.26 9.08 -6.05
C THR A 647 -12.11 8.00 -4.98
N ARG A 648 -11.38 8.32 -3.93
CA ARG A 648 -11.16 7.44 -2.79
C ARG A 648 -11.37 8.23 -1.52
N GLY A 649 -11.94 7.60 -0.51
CA GLY A 649 -11.96 8.24 0.79
C GLY A 649 -12.39 7.33 1.92
N ALA A 650 -12.17 7.83 3.13
CA ALA A 650 -12.59 7.23 4.37
C ALA A 650 -13.19 8.32 5.28
N LEU A 651 -14.40 8.09 5.77
CA LEU A 651 -15.06 8.91 6.79
C LEU A 651 -15.09 8.13 8.09
N SER A 652 -14.49 8.66 9.16
CA SER A 652 -14.45 8.04 10.49
C SER A 652 -15.12 8.92 11.54
N PHE A 653 -15.89 8.35 12.48
CA PHE A 653 -16.52 9.13 13.57
C PHE A 653 -15.60 9.37 14.78
N GLN A 654 -14.51 8.60 14.87
CA GLN A 654 -13.45 8.70 15.87
C GLN A 654 -12.16 8.18 15.23
N ARG A 655 -10.98 8.48 15.81
CA ARG A 655 -9.68 8.02 15.27
C ARG A 655 -9.62 6.54 14.94
N SER A 656 -10.41 5.72 15.62
CA SER A 656 -10.38 4.27 15.48
C SER A 656 -11.58 3.65 14.76
N ALA A 657 -12.59 4.40 14.29
CA ALA A 657 -13.75 3.82 13.60
C ALA A 657 -14.14 4.53 12.30
N VAL A 658 -13.66 4.02 11.15
CA VAL A 658 -14.11 4.34 9.80
C VAL A 658 -15.52 3.79 9.62
N HIS A 659 -16.42 4.73 9.39
CA HIS A 659 -17.82 4.53 9.12
C HIS A 659 -18.07 4.14 7.67
N GLU A 660 -17.33 4.77 6.75
CA GLU A 660 -17.57 4.66 5.32
C GLU A 660 -16.23 4.69 4.60
N ARG A 661 -16.04 3.79 3.62
CA ARG A 661 -14.93 3.82 2.67
C ARG A 661 -15.50 3.74 1.26
N TRP A 662 -14.92 4.52 0.35
CA TRP A 662 -15.19 4.40 -1.09
C TRP A 662 -13.89 4.40 -1.87
N ASP A 663 -13.88 3.68 -2.98
CA ASP A 663 -12.80 3.68 -3.97
C ASP A 663 -13.44 3.37 -5.33
N VAL A 664 -13.58 4.40 -6.16
CA VAL A 664 -14.22 4.33 -7.47
C VAL A 664 -13.29 4.94 -8.50
N HIS A 665 -13.08 4.25 -9.61
CA HIS A 665 -12.26 4.73 -10.70
C HIS A 665 -12.94 4.49 -12.04
N ARG A 666 -12.74 5.43 -12.96
CA ARG A 666 -13.22 5.37 -14.34
C ARG A 666 -12.19 5.99 -15.27
N ALA A 667 -12.25 5.62 -16.54
CA ALA A 667 -11.32 6.11 -17.53
C ALA A 667 -12.00 6.34 -18.88
N TRP A 668 -11.54 7.34 -19.61
CA TRP A 668 -12.05 7.69 -20.93
C TRP A 668 -10.91 7.82 -21.92
N ARG A 669 -11.21 7.44 -23.16
CA ARG A 669 -10.44 7.86 -24.32
C ARG A 669 -11.10 9.11 -24.91
N VAL A 670 -10.29 10.11 -25.20
CA VAL A 670 -10.71 11.35 -25.87
C VAL A 670 -10.57 11.13 -27.38
N GLY A 671 -11.68 11.29 -28.11
CA GLY A 671 -11.74 11.19 -29.56
C GLY A 671 -11.94 12.55 -30.21
N ASP A 672 -11.19 12.81 -31.28
CA ASP A 672 -11.51 13.89 -32.20
C ASP A 672 -12.74 13.47 -33.01
N GLY A 673 -13.89 14.10 -32.75
CA GLY A 673 -15.15 13.82 -33.47
C GLY A 673 -15.11 14.06 -34.99
N ALA A 674 -13.95 14.39 -35.55
CA ALA A 674 -13.71 14.71 -36.94
C ALA A 674 -12.82 13.65 -37.62
N GLY A 675 -13.36 12.46 -37.89
CA GLY A 675 -12.72 11.56 -38.87
C GLY A 675 -12.87 10.06 -38.65
N ARG A 676 -14.09 9.53 -38.69
CA ARG A 676 -14.29 8.14 -39.12
C ARG A 676 -14.98 8.13 -40.49
N PRO A 677 -14.28 7.89 -41.60
CA PRO A 677 -14.95 7.52 -42.84
C PRO A 677 -15.63 6.15 -42.61
N ALA A 678 -16.89 6.07 -43.01
CA ALA A 678 -17.67 4.86 -42.98
C ALA A 678 -17.01 3.75 -43.82
N SER A 679 -16.31 2.81 -43.17
CA SER A 679 -16.31 1.41 -43.61
C SER A 679 -17.33 0.70 -42.71
N GLY A 680 -18.56 0.46 -43.16
CA GLY A 680 -18.86 -0.48 -44.21
C GLY A 680 -19.54 -1.69 -43.56
N THR A 681 -20.88 -1.66 -43.58
CA THR A 681 -21.83 -2.77 -43.40
C THR A 681 -21.82 -3.57 -42.09
N CYS A 682 -22.80 -3.31 -41.22
CA CYS A 682 -23.62 -4.38 -40.63
C CYS A 682 -24.97 -3.84 -40.10
N GLY A 683 -26.08 -4.34 -40.66
CA GLY A 683 -27.37 -4.51 -39.97
C GLY A 683 -28.30 -3.29 -39.83
N SER A 684 -29.13 -3.06 -40.84
CA SER A 684 -30.34 -2.23 -40.76
C SER A 684 -31.36 -2.81 -39.77
N ILE A 685 -31.81 -2.03 -38.79
CA ILE A 685 -33.14 -2.19 -38.20
C ILE A 685 -33.92 -0.91 -38.51
N SER A 686 -35.03 -1.13 -39.21
CA SER A 686 -36.02 -0.14 -39.62
C SER A 686 -36.88 0.25 -38.42
N THR A 687 -37.06 1.56 -38.21
CA THR A 687 -38.25 2.12 -37.58
C THR A 687 -38.63 3.39 -38.33
N ASP A 688 -39.86 3.38 -38.83
CA ASP A 688 -40.48 4.37 -39.68
C ASP A 688 -41.39 5.30 -38.85
N GLY A 689 -41.46 6.57 -39.26
CA GLY A 689 -42.53 7.53 -38.93
C GLY A 689 -42.39 8.38 -37.65
N MET A 690 -42.17 9.70 -37.76
CA MET A 690 -43.26 10.70 -37.85
C MET A 690 -42.73 12.17 -37.86
N HIS A 691 -43.32 12.99 -38.74
CA HIS A 691 -43.26 14.44 -39.00
C HIS A 691 -42.68 15.38 -37.91
N ALA A 692 -41.66 16.21 -38.20
CA ALA A 692 -41.65 17.50 -38.93
C ALA A 692 -42.28 18.69 -38.18
N TYR A 693 -41.43 19.56 -37.60
CA TYR A 693 -41.58 21.02 -37.65
C TYR A 693 -40.20 21.67 -37.70
N ASP A 694 -40.14 22.65 -38.60
CA ASP A 694 -39.00 23.33 -39.19
C ASP A 694 -38.88 24.72 -38.57
N THR A 695 -37.74 25.05 -37.98
CA THR A 695 -37.30 26.43 -37.76
C THR A 695 -35.78 26.47 -37.81
N ASP A 696 -35.27 26.85 -38.99
CA ASP A 696 -33.98 27.44 -39.30
C ASP A 696 -33.55 28.52 -38.29
N VAL A 697 -32.47 28.26 -37.55
CA VAL A 697 -31.43 29.25 -37.23
C VAL A 697 -30.10 28.48 -37.13
N ASP A 698 -29.32 28.44 -38.21
CA ASP A 698 -27.95 27.90 -38.21
C ASP A 698 -27.01 28.83 -37.41
N PRO A 699 -26.41 28.41 -36.29
CA PRO A 699 -25.24 29.09 -35.75
C PRO A 699 -24.00 28.60 -36.52
N PRO A 700 -23.20 29.50 -37.13
CA PRO A 700 -21.92 29.12 -37.71
C PRO A 700 -20.94 28.97 -36.56
N SER A 701 -20.83 27.78 -36.01
CA SER A 701 -19.83 27.46 -34.99
C SER A 701 -19.53 25.98 -35.08
N GLY A 702 -18.61 25.62 -35.96
CA GLY A 702 -17.97 24.30 -35.98
C GLY A 702 -17.15 24.08 -34.71
N ARG A 703 -17.80 24.07 -33.54
CA ARG A 703 -17.22 23.55 -32.32
C ARG A 703 -17.06 22.06 -32.55
N LEU A 704 -15.79 21.64 -32.70
CA LEU A 704 -15.41 20.24 -32.64
C LEU A 704 -16.07 19.64 -31.39
N GLN A 705 -17.05 18.77 -31.60
CA GLN A 705 -17.63 18.00 -30.50
C GLN A 705 -16.55 17.02 -30.05
N LEU A 706 -16.12 17.19 -28.80
CA LEU A 706 -15.15 16.32 -28.16
C LEU A 706 -15.91 15.06 -27.71
N GLU A 707 -15.54 13.89 -28.23
CA GLU A 707 -16.20 12.63 -27.91
C GLU A 707 -15.42 11.92 -26.80
N LEU A 708 -16.09 11.56 -25.69
CA LEU A 708 -15.51 10.74 -24.64
C LEU A 708 -16.03 9.32 -24.74
N VAL A 709 -15.13 8.36 -24.88
CA VAL A 709 -15.46 6.93 -24.88
C VAL A 709 -14.97 6.31 -23.58
N GLU A 710 -15.90 5.92 -22.71
CA GLU A 710 -15.55 5.23 -21.46
C GLU A 710 -14.86 3.89 -21.77
N LEU A 711 -13.75 3.63 -21.09
CA LEU A 711 -12.95 2.43 -21.25
C LEU A 711 -13.44 1.34 -20.30
N HIS A 712 -13.44 0.10 -20.78
CA HIS A 712 -13.65 -1.05 -19.90
C HIS A 712 -12.55 -1.13 -18.83
N SER A 713 -12.92 -1.54 -17.62
CA SER A 713 -12.03 -1.54 -16.44
C SER A 713 -10.70 -2.28 -16.68
N ASP A 714 -10.73 -3.44 -17.34
CA ASP A 714 -9.51 -4.21 -17.66
C ASP A 714 -8.57 -3.48 -18.63
N VAL A 715 -9.13 -2.75 -19.60
CA VAL A 715 -8.37 -1.95 -20.56
C VAL A 715 -7.77 -0.74 -19.83
N ALA A 716 -8.58 -0.07 -19.01
CA ALA A 716 -8.14 1.05 -18.18
C ALA A 716 -7.00 0.63 -17.23
N ALA A 717 -7.12 -0.52 -16.57
CA ALA A 717 -6.09 -1.06 -15.68
C ALA A 717 -4.80 -1.40 -16.43
N THR A 718 -4.92 -1.96 -17.64
CA THR A 718 -3.77 -2.30 -18.49
C THR A 718 -3.03 -1.03 -18.95
N ILE A 719 -3.76 -0.02 -19.42
CA ILE A 719 -3.16 1.27 -19.82
C ILE A 719 -2.54 1.95 -18.60
N ALA A 720 -3.25 2.01 -17.48
CA ALA A 720 -2.71 2.60 -16.26
C ALA A 720 -1.42 1.91 -15.80
N LYS A 721 -1.33 0.57 -15.89
CA LYS A 721 -0.13 -0.21 -15.56
C LYS A 721 1.02 0.06 -16.51
N ASN A 722 0.77 -0.01 -17.82
CA ASN A 722 1.79 0.21 -18.84
C ASN A 722 2.34 1.63 -18.81
N GLU A 723 1.49 2.59 -18.45
CA GLU A 723 1.87 4.00 -18.34
C GLU A 723 2.37 4.40 -16.96
N GLU A 724 2.59 3.42 -16.07
CA GLU A 724 2.92 3.56 -14.63
C GLU A 724 2.12 4.68 -13.95
N LEU A 725 0.86 4.80 -14.35
CA LEU A 725 -0.10 5.68 -13.70
C LEU A 725 -0.66 5.04 -12.44
N VAL A 726 -0.42 3.74 -12.20
CA VAL A 726 -0.88 3.00 -11.01
C VAL A 726 -0.36 3.67 -9.74
N LEU A 727 -1.24 3.86 -8.76
CA LEU A 727 -0.85 4.28 -7.42
C LEU A 727 0.02 3.17 -6.82
N SER A 728 1.30 3.46 -6.61
CA SER A 728 2.21 2.53 -5.95
C SER A 728 1.79 2.31 -4.49
N ASP A 729 2.25 1.24 -3.86
CA ASP A 729 1.98 0.99 -2.43
C ASP A 729 2.53 2.12 -1.54
N ALA A 730 3.64 2.74 -1.96
CA ALA A 730 4.15 3.96 -1.33
C ALA A 730 3.16 5.12 -1.45
N ASP A 731 2.46 5.25 -2.58
CA ASP A 731 1.41 6.26 -2.74
C ASP A 731 0.19 5.95 -1.88
N GLN A 732 -0.17 4.67 -1.78
CA GLN A 732 -1.22 4.25 -0.86
C GLN A 732 -0.83 4.54 0.58
N GLY A 733 0.43 4.37 0.95
CA GLY A 733 0.95 4.71 2.27
C GLY A 733 1.14 6.21 2.53
N LEU A 734 1.41 7.04 1.52
CA LEU A 734 1.43 8.48 1.74
C LEU A 734 0.00 9.05 1.88
N LEU A 735 -0.96 8.48 1.15
CA LEU A 735 -2.37 8.89 1.19
C LEU A 735 -3.12 8.27 2.39
N PHE A 736 -2.73 7.07 2.80
CA PHE A 736 -3.26 6.26 3.90
C PHE A 736 -2.11 5.41 4.48
N PRO A 737 -1.26 5.95 5.37
CA PRO A 737 -0.10 5.23 5.91
C PRO A 737 -0.46 3.81 6.31
N PRO A 738 0.27 2.78 5.81
CA PRO A 738 0.13 1.45 6.37
C PRO A 738 0.48 1.58 7.84
N ILE A 739 -0.49 1.24 8.69
CA ILE A 739 -0.28 1.11 10.13
C ILE A 739 0.94 0.22 10.35
N GLY A 740 1.93 0.73 11.08
CA GLY A 740 3.19 0.03 11.37
C GLY A 740 4.50 0.76 11.02
N THR A 741 4.52 2.08 10.79
CA THR A 741 5.77 2.86 10.77
C THR A 741 5.66 4.11 11.63
N ALA A 742 5.93 3.95 12.92
CA ALA A 742 6.38 4.99 13.84
C ALA A 742 7.42 4.39 14.79
#